data_AF-A0A351JWE0-F1
#
_entry.id   AF-A0A351JWE0-F1
#
_cell.length_a   1.000
_cell.length_b   1.000
_cell.length_c   1.000
_cell.angle_alpha   90.00
_cell.angle_beta   90.00
_cell.angle_gamma   90.00
#
_symmetry.space_group_name_H-M   'P 1'
#
loop_
_entity.id
_entity.type
_entity.pdbx_description
1 polymer ?
#
loop_
_entity_poly.entity_id
_entity_poly.type
_entity_poly.pdbx_seq_one_letter_code
_entity_poly.pdbx_strand_id
1 'polypeptide(L)'
;ITAEMVALGAEFVEQQWRFQGEPVEILLLIRGDDERRRVGDYFATLLEGLGFTATRHYRTAAEVAAVLRDDPAVGRFHVFTAGRVMPVLLRDQGGLFNWFYTPRGRPDPLWQAYTPSPEFDQVADRLAWTDYADLVERRELFARALELALQDSVRVWLVNRIAHFPRSPQVVVGSDLAGGVYGSWLWSRTLRFADRIGGTVRIGIPSLLTEPWNPIAGSTWMFDVMIIRGTSDDVALPDPFTGLYRPQNVQRAEVRAVEGQPVTATLDWVDLTFVPAIPVPADAWIGWDAVGERFVTVGERHPAGLEARSSAVLHFRPDLWEKTWHDGTQVSIGDVILRLILHFDRAKPESPIFDEAAVPAFHTFQGHFRGVRILDTDPLVAEVYSDLVYVDAEWIASGMASLLYPYHDRGPGPWHKLALGIRAEAARELAFSSAKARRLGVEWTSYVAGPSILILSRHLDAAAAEGYLPYANTLRTFISAAEVAARYAALRGWYQTQGHLWVGNGPFYLDVVRTVERVVVLRRYETFPDPAAKYAQLGTPPVATVTVLGPTTVTRGQEAVFELQITFDDQPYPTADLEFVKYLLFDPTETLVTVGDADAEKDGLWTVRLSADATAKLPVGVNRLEVAVASRLVGKPSFAQFEFAVR
;
A
#
# COMPACT_ATOMS: atom_id res chain seq x y z
N ILE A 1 8.21 36.39 2.72
CA ILE A 1 9.34 36.42 1.76
C ILE A 1 10.24 37.61 2.01
N THR A 2 9.81 38.87 1.80
CA THR A 2 10.68 40.06 2.00
C THR A 2 11.36 40.10 3.37
N ALA A 3 10.60 39.90 4.46
CA ALA A 3 11.15 39.88 5.81
C ALA A 3 12.21 38.77 5.99
N GLU A 4 11.93 37.55 5.52
CA GLU A 4 12.86 36.42 5.59
C GLU A 4 14.13 36.65 4.76
N MET A 5 14.00 37.15 3.53
CA MET A 5 15.15 37.43 2.67
C MET A 5 16.08 38.48 3.28
N VAL A 6 15.51 39.55 3.86
CA VAL A 6 16.29 40.57 4.58
C VAL A 6 16.96 39.98 5.82
N ALA A 7 16.26 39.12 6.58
CA ALA A 7 16.83 38.44 7.74
C ALA A 7 18.00 37.51 7.36
N LEU A 8 17.94 36.91 6.17
CA LEU A 8 19.03 36.11 5.59
C LEU A 8 20.18 36.95 5.01
N GLY A 9 20.09 38.29 5.07
CA GLY A 9 21.11 39.21 4.59
C GLY A 9 21.06 39.50 3.09
N ALA A 10 19.94 39.20 2.42
CA ALA A 10 19.70 39.57 1.04
C ALA A 10 19.03 40.96 0.95
N GLU A 11 19.30 41.65 -0.15
CA GLU A 11 18.78 42.99 -0.45
C GLU A 11 17.91 42.93 -1.71
N PHE A 12 16.82 43.71 -1.75
CA PHE A 12 15.97 43.82 -2.93
C PHE A 12 16.35 45.06 -3.73
N VAL A 13 17.09 44.86 -4.82
CA VAL A 13 17.69 45.93 -5.64
C VAL A 13 17.31 45.69 -7.10
N GLU A 14 16.84 46.74 -7.79
CA GLU A 14 16.45 46.67 -9.21
C GLU A 14 15.40 45.58 -9.52
N GLN A 15 14.42 45.42 -8.62
CA GLN A 15 13.38 44.37 -8.68
C GLN A 15 13.94 42.94 -8.58
N GLN A 16 15.17 42.77 -8.09
CA GLN A 16 15.80 41.46 -7.90
C GLN A 16 16.33 41.30 -6.48
N TRP A 17 16.21 40.09 -5.94
CA TRP A 17 16.90 39.70 -4.72
C TRP A 17 18.38 39.47 -5.01
N ARG A 18 19.25 40.07 -4.20
CA ARG A 18 20.70 39.89 -4.25
C ARG A 18 21.28 39.52 -2.90
N PHE A 19 22.25 38.62 -2.87
CA PHE A 19 23.03 38.28 -1.68
C PHE A 19 24.51 38.46 -2.01
N GLN A 20 25.24 39.26 -1.22
CA GLN A 20 26.64 39.59 -1.46
C GLN A 20 26.92 40.14 -2.89
N GLY A 21 25.97 40.91 -3.43
CA GLY A 21 26.07 41.52 -4.76
C GLY A 21 25.57 40.64 -5.91
N GLU A 22 25.39 39.33 -5.70
CA GLU A 22 24.95 38.40 -6.74
C GLU A 22 23.44 38.14 -6.69
N PRO A 23 22.74 37.95 -7.84
CA PRO A 23 21.33 37.58 -7.86
C PRO A 23 21.08 36.27 -7.11
N VAL A 24 20.00 36.20 -6.35
CA VAL A 24 19.58 34.96 -5.68
C VAL A 24 18.96 34.02 -6.70
N GLU A 25 19.69 32.96 -7.03
CA GLU A 25 19.27 31.93 -8.00
C GLU A 25 18.59 30.74 -7.33
N ILE A 26 17.42 30.35 -7.86
CA ILE A 26 16.66 29.17 -7.47
C ILE A 26 16.71 28.15 -8.61
N LEU A 27 17.28 26.97 -8.35
CA LEU A 27 17.40 25.88 -9.31
C LEU A 27 16.16 24.97 -9.21
N LEU A 28 15.35 24.90 -10.28
CA LEU A 28 14.15 24.07 -10.35
C LEU A 28 14.40 22.82 -11.20
N LEU A 29 14.39 21.65 -10.58
CA LEU A 29 14.39 20.36 -11.25
C LEU A 29 12.95 19.99 -11.64
N ILE A 30 12.63 20.06 -12.92
CA ILE A 30 11.26 19.93 -13.43
C ILE A 30 11.10 18.60 -14.20
N ARG A 31 10.08 17.82 -13.83
CA ARG A 31 9.65 16.64 -14.60
C ARG A 31 8.99 17.10 -15.89
N GLY A 32 9.67 16.86 -17.01
CA GLY A 32 9.23 17.33 -18.34
C GLY A 32 8.23 16.41 -19.05
N ASP A 33 7.96 15.24 -18.48
CA ASP A 33 7.25 14.13 -19.11
C ASP A 33 5.75 14.05 -18.78
N ASP A 34 5.23 14.95 -17.93
CA ASP A 34 3.80 15.04 -17.61
C ASP A 34 3.36 16.43 -17.14
N GLU A 35 2.20 16.53 -16.48
CA GLU A 35 1.63 17.79 -15.99
C GLU A 35 2.56 18.58 -15.06
N ARG A 36 3.54 17.93 -14.43
CA ARG A 36 4.52 18.58 -13.54
C ARG A 36 5.37 19.61 -14.26
N ARG A 37 5.51 19.50 -15.58
CA ARG A 37 6.11 20.56 -16.39
C ARG A 37 5.38 21.89 -16.20
N ARG A 38 4.05 21.87 -16.35
CA ARG A 38 3.21 23.07 -16.21
C ARG A 38 3.28 23.65 -14.80
N VAL A 39 3.31 22.76 -13.79
CA VAL A 39 3.46 23.16 -12.38
C VAL A 39 4.80 23.85 -12.15
N GLY A 40 5.90 23.24 -12.61
CA GLY A 40 7.24 23.81 -12.48
C GLY A 40 7.40 25.13 -13.22
N ASP A 41 6.86 25.22 -14.45
CA ASP A 41 6.90 26.43 -15.26
C ASP A 41 6.14 27.58 -14.58
N TYR A 42 4.95 27.30 -14.06
CA TYR A 42 4.14 28.27 -13.32
C TYR A 42 4.85 28.75 -12.05
N PHE A 43 5.37 27.82 -11.24
CA PHE A 43 6.05 28.16 -9.99
C PHE A 43 7.33 28.98 -10.23
N ALA A 44 8.14 28.60 -11.23
CA ALA A 44 9.31 29.38 -11.61
C ALA A 44 8.93 30.81 -12.04
N THR A 45 7.83 30.97 -12.78
CA THR A 45 7.34 32.29 -13.22
C THR A 45 6.90 33.15 -12.04
N LEU A 46 6.29 32.55 -11.01
CA LEU A 46 5.96 33.26 -9.77
C LEU A 46 7.22 33.72 -9.03
N LEU A 47 8.26 32.88 -8.96
CA LEU A 47 9.55 33.24 -8.33
C LEU A 47 10.21 34.41 -9.07
N GLU A 48 10.21 34.39 -10.40
CA GLU A 48 10.71 35.50 -11.23
C GLU A 48 9.93 36.78 -10.98
N GLY A 49 8.60 36.70 -10.90
CA GLY A 49 7.74 37.85 -10.55
C GLY A 49 7.97 38.39 -9.14
N LEU A 50 8.56 37.60 -8.24
CA LEU A 50 8.97 38.00 -6.89
C LEU A 50 10.43 38.49 -6.82
N GLY A 51 11.14 38.52 -7.95
CA GLY A 51 12.50 39.03 -8.10
C GLY A 51 13.62 38.01 -7.87
N PHE A 52 13.34 36.71 -7.87
CA PHE A 52 14.38 35.68 -7.89
C PHE A 52 14.85 35.40 -9.33
N THR A 53 16.07 34.91 -9.48
CA THR A 53 16.49 34.26 -10.74
C THR A 53 16.06 32.79 -10.69
N ALA A 54 15.21 32.32 -11.60
CA ALA A 54 14.70 30.94 -11.58
C ALA A 54 15.24 30.12 -12.76
N THR A 55 16.10 29.15 -12.47
CA THR A 55 16.72 28.29 -13.50
C THR A 55 15.98 26.97 -13.61
N ARG A 56 15.39 26.71 -14.79
CA ARG A 56 14.57 25.53 -15.06
C ARG A 56 15.42 24.40 -15.66
N HIS A 57 15.49 23.26 -14.98
CA HIS A 57 16.15 22.05 -15.43
C HIS A 57 15.13 20.96 -15.73
N TYR A 58 14.72 20.84 -16.99
CA TYR A 58 13.80 19.77 -17.42
C TYR A 58 14.52 18.43 -17.49
N ARG A 59 13.92 17.41 -16.89
CA ARG A 59 14.44 16.04 -16.84
C ARG A 59 13.31 15.01 -16.93
N THR A 60 13.66 13.83 -17.40
CA THR A 60 12.80 12.63 -17.35
C THR A 60 12.74 12.06 -15.94
N ALA A 61 11.80 11.13 -15.69
CA ALA A 61 11.73 10.39 -14.44
C ALA A 61 13.06 9.78 -13.98
N ALA A 62 13.77 9.13 -14.90
CA ALA A 62 14.99 8.38 -14.62
C ALA A 62 16.14 9.32 -14.24
N GLU A 63 16.30 10.42 -14.97
CA GLU A 63 17.34 11.42 -14.71
C GLU A 63 17.12 12.13 -13.38
N VAL A 64 15.88 12.51 -13.07
CA VAL A 64 15.52 13.07 -11.75
C VAL A 64 15.88 12.09 -10.64
N ALA A 65 15.52 10.81 -10.79
CA ALA A 65 15.80 9.81 -9.78
C ALA A 65 17.30 9.65 -9.52
N ALA A 66 18.15 9.86 -10.52
CA ALA A 66 19.61 9.89 -10.33
C ALA A 66 20.06 11.10 -9.50
N VAL A 67 19.50 12.29 -9.75
CA VAL A 67 19.82 13.50 -8.98
C VAL A 67 19.38 13.37 -7.52
N LEU A 68 18.18 12.85 -7.25
CA LEU A 68 17.65 12.69 -5.89
C LEU A 68 18.39 11.65 -5.02
N ARG A 69 19.19 10.77 -5.65
CA ARG A 69 20.03 9.79 -4.95
C ARG A 69 21.43 10.30 -4.64
N ASP A 70 21.78 11.47 -5.15
CA ASP A 70 23.06 12.10 -4.89
C ASP A 70 23.04 12.86 -3.54
N ASP A 71 24.20 13.31 -3.08
CA ASP A 71 24.30 14.13 -1.88
C ASP A 71 23.58 15.49 -2.09
N PRO A 72 22.53 15.81 -1.31
CA PRO A 72 21.81 17.07 -1.44
C PRO A 72 22.70 18.30 -1.19
N ALA A 73 23.81 18.18 -0.45
CA ALA A 73 24.75 19.27 -0.19
C ALA A 73 25.48 19.74 -1.45
N VAL A 74 25.48 18.94 -2.54
CA VAL A 74 26.03 19.35 -3.84
C VAL A 74 25.20 20.49 -4.47
N GLY A 75 23.96 20.71 -4.04
CA GLY A 75 23.16 21.85 -4.48
C GLY A 75 22.71 21.79 -5.94
N ARG A 76 22.50 20.59 -6.49
CA ARG A 76 22.06 20.42 -7.91
C ARG A 76 20.64 20.88 -8.19
N PHE A 77 19.84 21.11 -7.15
CA PHE A 77 18.50 21.67 -7.23
C PHE A 77 18.13 22.30 -5.89
N HIS A 78 17.21 23.26 -5.92
CA HIS A 78 16.56 23.83 -4.73
C HIS A 78 15.09 23.39 -4.64
N VAL A 79 14.44 23.22 -5.80
CA VAL A 79 13.03 22.82 -5.89
C VAL A 79 12.88 21.68 -6.88
N PHE A 80 12.05 20.69 -6.56
CA PHE A 80 11.74 19.57 -7.44
C PHE A 80 10.23 19.36 -7.57
N THR A 81 9.72 19.19 -8.80
CA THR A 81 8.31 18.87 -9.04
C THR A 81 8.02 17.39 -8.78
N ALA A 82 7.50 17.08 -7.59
CA ALA A 82 7.20 15.71 -7.16
C ALA A 82 5.77 15.25 -7.47
N GLY A 83 5.51 13.95 -7.32
CA GLY A 83 4.18 13.35 -7.37
C GLY A 83 4.19 12.00 -6.65
N ARG A 84 3.07 11.66 -6.00
CA ARG A 84 2.91 10.38 -5.29
C ARG A 84 1.49 9.85 -5.49
N VAL A 85 1.38 8.54 -5.66
CA VAL A 85 0.11 7.80 -5.62
C VAL A 85 0.15 6.89 -4.40
N MET A 86 -0.98 6.80 -3.70
CA MET A 86 -1.21 5.75 -2.70
C MET A 86 -1.78 4.53 -3.43
N PRO A 87 -1.14 3.35 -3.30
CA PRO A 87 -1.49 2.19 -4.13
C PRO A 87 -2.78 1.49 -3.68
N VAL A 88 -3.23 1.77 -2.46
CA VAL A 88 -4.45 1.24 -1.83
C VAL A 88 -5.05 2.32 -0.93
N LEU A 89 -6.32 2.18 -0.57
CA LEU A 89 -6.93 3.02 0.47
C LEU A 89 -6.33 2.67 1.85
N LEU A 90 -5.61 3.62 2.44
CA LEU A 90 -4.98 3.45 3.75
C LEU A 90 -5.96 3.81 4.86
N ARG A 91 -6.06 2.92 5.85
CA ARG A 91 -6.90 3.09 7.05
C ARG A 91 -6.29 4.05 8.07
N ASP A 92 -4.97 4.08 8.12
CA ASP A 92 -4.19 5.03 8.90
C ASP A 92 -3.06 5.63 8.07
N GLN A 93 -2.79 6.91 8.30
CA GLN A 93 -1.74 7.67 7.61
C GLN A 93 -0.75 8.31 8.60
N GLY A 94 -0.76 7.91 9.88
CA GLY A 94 0.08 8.50 10.92
C GLY A 94 1.57 8.38 10.61
N GLY A 95 1.97 7.23 10.05
CA GLY A 95 3.33 7.00 9.60
C GLY A 95 3.81 7.89 8.44
N LEU A 96 2.91 8.62 7.75
CA LEU A 96 3.31 9.48 6.63
C LEU A 96 4.14 10.68 7.07
N PHE A 97 3.97 11.17 8.31
CA PHE A 97 4.80 12.26 8.83
C PHE A 97 6.27 11.83 8.92
N ASN A 98 6.54 10.67 9.52
CA ASN A 98 7.88 10.08 9.50
C ASN A 98 8.35 9.85 8.06
N TRP A 99 7.52 9.21 7.22
CA TRP A 99 7.88 8.89 5.84
C TRP A 99 8.32 10.10 5.02
N PHE A 100 7.65 11.24 5.16
CA PHE A 100 7.95 12.42 4.37
C PHE A 100 8.97 13.33 5.05
N TYR A 101 8.85 13.60 6.34
CA TYR A 101 9.50 14.76 6.96
C TYR A 101 10.70 14.41 7.84
N THR A 102 10.95 13.14 8.13
CA THR A 102 12.01 12.76 9.08
C THR A 102 13.07 11.85 8.44
N PRO A 103 14.31 11.83 8.99
CA PRO A 103 15.34 10.88 8.58
C PRO A 103 14.93 9.40 8.76
N ARG A 104 13.97 9.09 9.63
CA ARG A 104 13.44 7.73 9.83
C ARG A 104 12.60 7.26 8.64
N GLY A 105 12.09 8.17 7.81
CA GLY A 105 11.17 7.83 6.73
C GLY A 105 11.80 7.01 5.61
N ARG A 106 13.00 7.39 5.17
CA ARG A 106 13.69 6.76 4.03
C ARG A 106 15.21 6.87 4.14
N PRO A 107 15.97 5.84 3.72
CA PRO A 107 17.44 5.86 3.79
C PRO A 107 18.10 6.70 2.69
N ASP A 108 17.33 7.34 1.79
CA ASP A 108 17.88 8.17 0.71
C ASP A 108 18.61 9.41 1.28
N PRO A 109 19.76 9.84 0.70
CA PRO A 109 20.55 10.97 1.24
C PRO A 109 19.74 12.25 1.51
N LEU A 110 18.80 12.60 0.62
CA LEU A 110 17.92 13.76 0.82
C LEU A 110 17.11 13.68 2.12
N TRP A 111 16.60 12.50 2.48
CA TRP A 111 15.84 12.31 3.72
C TRP A 111 16.73 12.34 4.94
N GLN A 112 17.95 11.78 4.81
CA GLN A 112 18.93 11.80 5.89
C GLN A 112 19.42 13.21 6.23
N ALA A 113 19.22 14.18 5.32
CA ALA A 113 19.54 15.59 5.53
C ALA A 113 18.41 16.40 6.20
N TYR A 114 17.23 15.82 6.44
CA TYR A 114 16.14 16.54 7.10
C TYR A 114 16.42 16.76 8.59
N THR A 115 16.06 17.94 9.09
CA THR A 115 16.25 18.35 10.49
C THR A 115 14.94 18.89 11.07
N PRO A 116 13.89 18.05 11.20
CA PRO A 116 12.63 18.48 11.79
C PRO A 116 12.86 18.96 13.23
N SER A 117 11.99 19.85 13.72
CA SER A 117 12.05 20.27 15.13
C SER A 117 11.90 19.05 16.05
N PRO A 118 12.52 19.04 17.25
CA PRO A 118 12.41 17.91 18.18
C PRO A 118 10.96 17.53 18.52
N GLU A 119 10.07 18.53 18.61
CA GLU A 119 8.64 18.30 18.84
C GLU A 119 7.99 17.58 17.65
N PHE A 120 8.27 18.02 16.42
CA PHE A 120 7.69 17.39 15.24
C PHE A 120 8.19 15.96 15.06
N ASP A 121 9.48 15.75 15.30
CA ASP A 121 10.11 14.44 15.27
C ASP A 121 9.42 13.46 16.23
N GLN A 122 9.17 13.90 17.47
CA GLN A 122 8.48 13.10 18.48
C GLN A 122 7.02 12.82 18.11
N VAL A 123 6.26 13.81 17.67
CA VAL A 123 4.84 13.63 17.28
C VAL A 123 4.73 12.69 16.09
N ALA A 124 5.59 12.84 15.08
CA ALA A 124 5.64 11.97 13.91
C ALA A 124 5.97 10.52 14.29
N ASP A 125 6.86 10.31 15.27
CA ASP A 125 7.21 8.98 15.74
C ASP A 125 6.08 8.32 16.52
N ARG A 126 5.43 9.05 17.44
CA ARG A 126 4.26 8.55 18.17
C ARG A 126 3.14 8.11 17.23
N LEU A 127 2.86 8.91 16.21
CA LEU A 127 1.86 8.58 15.19
C LEU A 127 2.26 7.34 14.37
N ALA A 128 3.55 7.17 14.05
CA ALA A 128 4.03 6.01 13.30
C ALA A 128 3.96 4.69 14.09
N TRP A 129 4.06 4.75 15.41
CA TRP A 129 4.07 3.58 16.31
C TRP A 129 2.74 3.31 17.01
N THR A 130 1.68 4.05 16.67
CA THR A 130 0.38 3.97 17.35
C THR A 130 0.56 4.16 18.86
N ASP A 131 1.41 5.12 19.25
CA ASP A 131 1.76 5.41 20.65
C ASP A 131 0.88 6.56 21.19
N TYR A 132 -0.40 6.25 21.32
CA TYR A 132 -1.44 7.13 21.87
C TYR A 132 -2.51 6.28 22.56
N ALA A 133 -3.10 6.82 23.61
CA ALA A 133 -4.05 6.12 24.47
C ALA A 133 -5.39 5.87 23.78
N ASP A 134 -5.84 6.81 22.95
CA ASP A 134 -7.12 6.75 22.29
C ASP A 134 -7.16 7.56 20.97
N LEU A 135 -8.30 7.54 20.28
CA LEU A 135 -8.49 8.26 19.04
C LEU A 135 -8.62 9.78 19.21
N VAL A 136 -8.88 10.27 20.44
CA VAL A 136 -8.90 11.71 20.74
C VAL A 136 -7.47 12.24 20.76
N GLU A 137 -6.58 11.59 21.51
CA GLU A 137 -5.16 11.93 21.53
C GLU A 137 -4.55 11.78 20.12
N ARG A 138 -4.90 10.71 19.39
CA ARG A 138 -4.49 10.56 17.99
C ARG A 138 -4.86 11.77 17.15
N ARG A 139 -6.10 12.26 17.26
CA ARG A 139 -6.57 13.44 16.50
C ARG A 139 -5.77 14.69 16.86
N GLU A 140 -5.47 14.89 18.14
CA GLU A 140 -4.65 16.02 18.61
C GLU A 140 -3.22 15.94 18.07
N LEU A 141 -2.60 14.76 18.09
CA LEU A 141 -1.29 14.52 17.49
C LEU A 141 -1.30 14.80 15.98
N PHE A 142 -2.33 14.35 15.26
CA PHE A 142 -2.47 14.64 13.82
C PHE A 142 -2.61 16.15 13.56
N ALA A 143 -3.43 16.86 14.33
CA ALA A 143 -3.59 18.30 14.20
C ALA A 143 -2.25 19.02 14.41
N ARG A 144 -1.51 18.62 15.45
CA ARG A 144 -0.18 19.19 15.75
C ARG A 144 0.85 18.84 14.66
N ALA A 145 0.85 17.60 14.18
CA ALA A 145 1.73 17.16 13.11
C ALA A 145 1.48 17.91 11.80
N LEU A 146 0.21 18.20 11.45
CA LEU A 146 -0.13 19.00 10.27
C LEU A 146 0.38 20.44 10.37
N GLU A 147 0.21 21.06 11.54
CA GLU A 147 0.75 22.40 11.80
C GLU A 147 2.28 22.42 11.68
N LEU A 148 2.95 21.49 12.36
CA LEU A 148 4.42 21.38 12.37
C LEU A 148 4.99 21.03 11.00
N ALA A 149 4.34 20.14 10.24
CA ALA A 149 4.74 19.80 8.87
C ALA A 149 4.65 20.99 7.91
N LEU A 150 3.65 21.88 8.10
CA LEU A 150 3.54 23.13 7.36
C LEU A 150 4.58 24.16 7.80
N GLN A 151 4.97 24.17 9.08
CA GLN A 151 6.05 25.03 9.57
C GLN A 151 7.42 24.57 9.04
N ASP A 152 7.68 23.26 9.06
CA ASP A 152 8.92 22.64 8.55
C ASP A 152 9.05 22.78 7.03
N SER A 153 7.95 22.58 6.29
CA SER A 153 7.79 22.95 4.88
C SER A 153 8.88 22.45 3.91
N VAL A 154 9.58 21.34 4.22
CA VAL A 154 10.43 20.63 3.23
C VAL A 154 9.63 20.13 2.01
N ARG A 155 8.30 20.25 2.05
CA ARG A 155 7.36 20.04 0.95
C ARG A 155 6.23 21.07 0.97
N VAL A 156 5.82 21.48 -0.22
CA VAL A 156 4.61 22.25 -0.45
C VAL A 156 3.61 21.38 -1.23
N TRP A 157 2.53 20.96 -0.56
CA TRP A 157 1.46 20.20 -1.18
C TRP A 157 0.55 21.12 -1.98
N LEU A 158 0.35 20.83 -3.27
CA LEU A 158 -0.35 21.73 -4.19
C LEU A 158 -1.77 21.28 -4.49
N VAL A 159 -1.94 20.04 -4.95
CA VAL A 159 -3.21 19.52 -5.45
C VAL A 159 -3.37 18.05 -5.12
N ASN A 160 -4.59 17.67 -4.74
CA ASN A 160 -5.06 16.29 -4.82
C ASN A 160 -5.86 16.13 -6.12
N ARG A 161 -5.69 15.02 -6.83
CA ARG A 161 -6.24 14.82 -8.18
C ARG A 161 -7.30 13.74 -8.18
N ILE A 162 -8.36 13.98 -8.95
CA ILE A 162 -9.27 12.91 -9.38
C ILE A 162 -8.66 12.28 -10.64
N ALA A 163 -8.42 10.97 -10.61
CA ALA A 163 -7.96 10.21 -11.76
C ALA A 163 -9.15 9.62 -12.53
N HIS A 164 -9.02 9.51 -13.86
CA HIS A 164 -10.04 8.93 -14.73
C HIS A 164 -9.51 7.67 -15.41
N PHE A 165 -10.32 6.61 -15.39
CA PHE A 165 -10.03 5.32 -16.00
C PHE A 165 -11.12 5.00 -17.04
N PRO A 166 -10.96 5.43 -18.30
CA PRO A 166 -11.96 5.15 -19.32
C PRO A 166 -12.04 3.64 -19.59
N ARG A 167 -13.26 3.11 -19.63
CA ARG A 167 -13.56 1.71 -19.99
C ARG A 167 -14.77 1.64 -20.90
N SER A 168 -14.89 0.54 -21.63
CA SER A 168 -16.15 0.19 -22.29
C SER A 168 -17.24 -0.01 -21.23
N PRO A 169 -18.48 0.49 -21.45
CA PRO A 169 -19.59 0.27 -20.52
C PRO A 169 -19.93 -1.22 -20.35
N GLN A 170 -19.53 -2.08 -21.31
CA GLN A 170 -19.74 -3.52 -21.24
C GLN A 170 -18.74 -4.25 -20.32
N VAL A 171 -17.64 -3.61 -19.89
CA VAL A 171 -16.60 -4.27 -19.08
C VAL A 171 -16.75 -3.83 -17.64
N VAL A 172 -17.06 -4.72 -16.71
CA VAL A 172 -17.05 -4.43 -15.26
C VAL A 172 -15.68 -4.80 -14.69
N VAL A 173 -15.09 -3.91 -13.89
CA VAL A 173 -13.81 -4.13 -13.21
C VAL A 173 -13.76 -3.31 -11.92
N GLY A 174 -13.34 -3.95 -10.83
CA GLY A 174 -13.15 -3.30 -9.55
C GLY A 174 -11.99 -2.30 -9.60
N SER A 175 -12.20 -1.15 -8.97
CA SER A 175 -11.20 -0.08 -8.87
C SER A 175 -11.04 0.29 -7.41
N ASP A 176 -9.79 0.42 -6.97
CA ASP A 176 -9.49 0.99 -5.66
C ASP A 176 -9.80 2.50 -5.69
N LEU A 177 -10.42 3.03 -4.62
CA LEU A 177 -10.80 4.44 -4.55
C LEU A 177 -9.60 5.39 -4.46
N ALA A 178 -8.45 4.91 -3.99
CA ALA A 178 -7.19 5.66 -3.98
C ALA A 178 -6.30 5.28 -5.17
N GLY A 179 -6.10 3.98 -5.40
CA GLY A 179 -5.15 3.44 -6.37
C GLY A 179 -5.69 3.19 -7.78
N GLY A 180 -6.99 3.36 -8.02
CA GLY A 180 -7.61 3.08 -9.31
C GLY A 180 -7.61 1.58 -9.67
N VAL A 181 -7.76 1.27 -10.96
CA VAL A 181 -7.76 -0.12 -11.45
C VAL A 181 -6.41 -0.81 -11.26
N TYR A 182 -5.30 -0.11 -11.51
CA TYR A 182 -3.95 -0.69 -11.32
C TYR A 182 -3.60 -0.89 -9.84
N GLY A 183 -4.20 -0.10 -8.94
CA GLY A 183 -4.04 -0.24 -7.50
C GLY A 183 -4.85 -1.37 -6.89
N SER A 184 -6.01 -1.69 -7.47
CA SER A 184 -6.89 -2.74 -6.97
C SER A 184 -6.21 -4.11 -7.03
N TRP A 185 -6.16 -4.82 -5.90
CA TRP A 185 -5.75 -6.24 -5.89
C TRP A 185 -6.83 -7.18 -6.43
N LEU A 186 -8.05 -6.66 -6.60
CA LEU A 186 -9.22 -7.42 -7.03
C LEU A 186 -9.58 -7.21 -8.50
N TRP A 187 -8.82 -6.42 -9.26
CA TRP A 187 -9.11 -6.17 -10.68
C TRP A 187 -9.27 -7.48 -11.46
N SER A 188 -8.40 -8.45 -11.23
CA SER A 188 -8.40 -9.75 -11.93
C SER A 188 -9.54 -10.67 -11.50
N ARG A 189 -10.06 -10.50 -10.27
CA ARG A 189 -11.16 -11.28 -9.71
C ARG A 189 -12.53 -10.69 -10.01
N THR A 190 -12.57 -9.42 -10.44
CA THR A 190 -13.80 -8.69 -10.75
C THR A 190 -14.01 -8.46 -12.24
N LEU A 191 -12.94 -8.54 -13.05
CA LEU A 191 -12.98 -8.31 -14.49
C LEU A 191 -13.95 -9.27 -15.19
N ARG A 192 -14.98 -8.71 -15.83
CA ARG A 192 -15.98 -9.46 -16.60
C ARG A 192 -16.68 -8.59 -17.64
N PHE A 193 -17.33 -9.22 -18.62
CA PHE A 193 -18.32 -8.53 -19.42
C PHE A 193 -19.67 -8.53 -18.68
N ALA A 194 -20.42 -7.44 -18.75
CA ALA A 194 -21.71 -7.30 -18.10
C ALA A 194 -22.80 -8.19 -18.75
N ASP A 195 -22.65 -8.47 -20.05
CA ASP A 195 -23.67 -9.09 -20.90
C ASP A 195 -23.31 -10.52 -21.36
N ARG A 196 -22.12 -11.03 -21.02
CA ARG A 196 -21.66 -12.36 -21.44
C ARG A 196 -20.58 -12.97 -20.53
N ILE A 197 -20.44 -14.29 -20.62
CA ILE A 197 -19.38 -15.05 -19.95
C ILE A 197 -18.17 -15.19 -20.90
N GLY A 198 -16.98 -14.95 -20.36
CA GLY A 198 -15.72 -15.14 -21.09
C GLY A 198 -15.47 -14.09 -22.19
N GLY A 199 -14.43 -14.35 -22.99
CA GLY A 199 -13.97 -13.47 -24.07
C GLY A 199 -12.62 -12.81 -23.78
N THR A 200 -12.26 -11.84 -24.61
CA THR A 200 -10.97 -11.15 -24.53
C THR A 200 -11.18 -9.67 -24.22
N VAL A 201 -10.59 -9.21 -23.11
CA VAL A 201 -10.50 -7.78 -22.79
C VAL A 201 -9.12 -7.28 -23.25
N ARG A 202 -9.11 -6.16 -23.98
CA ARG A 202 -7.87 -5.45 -24.33
C ARG A 202 -7.72 -4.25 -23.41
N ILE A 203 -6.60 -4.16 -22.72
CA ILE A 203 -6.31 -3.09 -21.77
C ILE A 203 -5.13 -2.28 -22.34
N GLY A 204 -5.33 -0.98 -22.54
CA GLY A 204 -4.24 -0.05 -22.83
C GLY A 204 -3.59 0.40 -21.51
N ILE A 205 -2.30 0.16 -21.35
CA ILE A 205 -1.55 0.49 -20.14
C ILE A 205 -0.39 1.44 -20.51
N PRO A 206 -0.15 2.55 -19.77
CA PRO A 206 0.85 3.54 -20.15
C PRO A 206 2.30 3.04 -20.22
N SER A 207 2.66 2.05 -19.39
CA SER A 207 3.97 1.39 -19.40
C SER A 207 3.82 -0.09 -19.12
N LEU A 208 4.69 -0.91 -19.69
CA LEU A 208 4.70 -2.36 -19.54
C LEU A 208 6.14 -2.86 -19.52
N LEU A 209 6.44 -3.79 -18.62
CA LEU A 209 7.74 -4.44 -18.49
C LEU A 209 8.84 -3.39 -18.24
N THR A 210 8.55 -2.44 -17.35
CA THR A 210 9.43 -1.28 -17.10
C THR A 210 10.70 -1.70 -16.38
N GLU A 211 10.54 -2.63 -15.43
CA GLU A 211 11.62 -3.24 -14.67
C GLU A 211 11.47 -4.78 -14.67
N PRO A 212 12.54 -5.53 -14.39
CA PRO A 212 12.51 -6.98 -14.25
C PRO A 212 11.41 -7.50 -13.33
N TRP A 213 10.72 -8.56 -13.75
CA TRP A 213 9.78 -9.26 -12.87
C TRP A 213 10.52 -10.31 -12.07
N ASN A 214 10.70 -10.01 -10.79
CA ASN A 214 11.36 -10.84 -9.81
C ASN A 214 10.61 -10.69 -8.47
N PRO A 215 10.12 -11.79 -7.85
CA PRO A 215 9.37 -11.73 -6.60
C PRO A 215 10.12 -11.10 -5.42
N ILE A 216 11.46 -11.14 -5.42
CA ILE A 216 12.28 -10.72 -4.28
C ILE A 216 12.54 -9.20 -4.29
N ALA A 217 13.04 -8.67 -5.40
CA ALA A 217 13.43 -7.26 -5.51
C ALA A 217 13.34 -6.75 -6.96
N GLY A 218 12.27 -7.16 -7.67
CA GLY A 218 11.94 -6.70 -9.03
C GLY A 218 11.10 -5.42 -9.08
N SER A 219 10.30 -5.30 -10.15
CA SER A 219 9.55 -4.08 -10.50
C SER A 219 8.67 -3.54 -9.38
N THR A 220 8.74 -2.22 -9.21
CA THR A 220 7.87 -1.45 -8.30
C THR A 220 6.87 -0.57 -9.05
N TRP A 221 6.89 -0.62 -10.39
CA TRP A 221 6.03 0.18 -11.24
C TRP A 221 4.59 -0.34 -11.16
N MET A 222 3.63 0.52 -10.81
CA MET A 222 2.24 0.10 -10.57
C MET A 222 1.60 -0.64 -11.74
N PHE A 223 2.00 -0.33 -12.97
CA PHE A 223 1.50 -1.01 -14.16
C PHE A 223 2.02 -2.45 -14.30
N ASP A 224 3.28 -2.70 -13.93
CA ASP A 224 3.82 -4.06 -13.85
C ASP A 224 3.19 -4.81 -12.67
N VAL A 225 3.11 -4.15 -11.52
CA VAL A 225 2.53 -4.69 -10.29
C VAL A 225 1.06 -5.10 -10.49
N MET A 226 0.28 -4.33 -11.25
CA MET A 226 -1.09 -4.70 -11.62
C MET A 226 -1.13 -6.09 -12.27
N ILE A 227 -0.26 -6.35 -13.24
CA ILE A 227 -0.24 -7.61 -13.97
C ILE A 227 0.28 -8.75 -13.09
N ILE A 228 1.34 -8.50 -12.31
CA ILE A 228 1.87 -9.41 -11.30
C ILE A 228 0.76 -9.87 -10.35
N ARG A 229 -0.03 -8.94 -9.79
CA ARG A 229 -1.19 -9.25 -8.93
C ARG A 229 -2.27 -10.05 -9.66
N GLY A 230 -2.46 -9.80 -10.96
CA GLY A 230 -3.33 -10.61 -11.81
C GLY A 230 -2.90 -12.08 -11.89
N THR A 231 -1.59 -12.32 -11.81
CA THR A 231 -0.99 -13.65 -11.76
C THR A 231 -0.80 -14.24 -10.37
N SER A 232 -1.29 -13.56 -9.33
CA SER A 232 -1.02 -13.94 -7.94
C SER A 232 -2.28 -14.12 -7.11
N ASP A 233 -2.14 -14.92 -6.07
CA ASP A 233 -3.01 -14.98 -4.91
C ASP A 233 -2.24 -14.58 -3.64
N ASP A 234 -2.95 -14.23 -2.57
CA ASP A 234 -2.34 -13.77 -1.32
C ASP A 234 -3.19 -14.17 -0.09
N VAL A 235 -2.71 -13.94 1.13
CA VAL A 235 -3.41 -14.33 2.38
C VAL A 235 -4.74 -13.64 2.57
N ALA A 236 -4.77 -12.36 2.29
CA ALA A 236 -5.89 -11.47 2.45
C ALA A 236 -5.76 -10.38 1.39
N LEU A 237 -6.89 -9.81 0.97
CA LEU A 237 -6.93 -8.85 -0.12
C LEU A 237 -7.53 -7.55 0.41
N PRO A 238 -6.87 -6.39 0.19
CA PRO A 238 -7.42 -5.12 0.62
C PRO A 238 -8.72 -4.85 -0.14
N ASP A 239 -9.76 -4.49 0.60
CA ASP A 239 -11.01 -4.01 0.05
C ASP A 239 -10.76 -2.69 -0.70
N PRO A 240 -11.07 -2.61 -2.00
CA PRO A 240 -10.80 -1.43 -2.82
C PRO A 240 -11.61 -0.19 -2.40
N PHE A 241 -12.66 -0.37 -1.60
CA PHE A 241 -13.59 0.68 -1.19
C PHE A 241 -13.38 1.11 0.25
N THR A 242 -12.96 0.22 1.15
CA THR A 242 -12.79 0.54 2.59
C THR A 242 -11.35 0.50 3.08
N GLY A 243 -10.45 -0.20 2.37
CA GLY A 243 -9.07 -0.43 2.80
C GLY A 243 -8.91 -1.50 3.89
N LEU A 244 -10.00 -2.13 4.34
CA LEU A 244 -9.96 -3.27 5.26
C LEU A 244 -9.51 -4.54 4.52
N TYR A 245 -8.75 -5.41 5.18
CA TYR A 245 -8.34 -6.67 4.57
C TYR A 245 -9.43 -7.72 4.68
N ARG A 246 -9.84 -8.28 3.55
CA ARG A 246 -10.77 -9.41 3.45
C ARG A 246 -10.02 -10.73 3.42
N PRO A 247 -10.55 -11.80 4.03
CA PRO A 247 -9.91 -13.11 4.06
C PRO A 247 -9.84 -13.70 2.64
N GLN A 248 -8.74 -14.38 2.31
CA GLN A 248 -8.53 -15.05 1.03
C GLN A 248 -7.94 -16.46 1.19
N ASN A 249 -6.73 -16.57 1.74
CA ASN A 249 -6.09 -17.83 2.13
C ASN A 249 -5.94 -18.01 3.64
N VAL A 250 -5.97 -16.92 4.42
CA VAL A 250 -6.33 -16.97 5.85
C VAL A 250 -7.85 -16.87 5.97
N GLN A 251 -8.46 -17.73 6.78
CA GLN A 251 -9.93 -17.79 6.96
C GLN A 251 -10.39 -17.23 8.30
N ARG A 252 -9.57 -17.35 9.34
CA ARG A 252 -9.86 -16.82 10.68
C ARG A 252 -8.58 -16.36 11.37
N ALA A 253 -8.67 -15.30 12.16
CA ALA A 253 -7.59 -14.84 13.02
C ALA A 253 -8.10 -14.52 14.42
N GLU A 254 -7.37 -14.97 15.44
CA GLU A 254 -7.58 -14.60 16.83
C GLU A 254 -6.50 -13.60 17.22
N VAL A 255 -6.82 -12.31 17.20
CA VAL A 255 -5.90 -11.21 17.50
C VAL A 255 -5.95 -10.89 18.99
N ARG A 256 -4.77 -10.82 19.60
CA ARG A 256 -4.56 -10.33 20.97
C ARG A 256 -3.80 -9.01 20.91
N ALA A 257 -4.29 -8.01 21.61
CA ALA A 257 -3.63 -6.72 21.82
C ALA A 257 -3.43 -6.49 23.32
N VAL A 258 -2.36 -5.80 23.69
CA VAL A 258 -2.21 -5.38 25.09
C VAL A 258 -3.28 -4.34 25.45
N GLU A 259 -3.84 -4.43 26.65
CA GLU A 259 -4.82 -3.47 27.17
C GLU A 259 -4.39 -2.01 26.98
N GLY A 260 -5.33 -1.14 26.63
CA GLY A 260 -5.08 0.28 26.36
C GLY A 260 -4.66 0.62 24.92
N GLN A 261 -4.48 -0.38 24.05
CA GLN A 261 -4.23 -0.10 22.63
C GLN A 261 -5.52 0.29 21.88
N PRO A 262 -5.44 1.28 20.96
CA PRO A 262 -6.60 1.79 20.22
C PRO A 262 -6.90 0.92 18.99
N VAL A 263 -7.15 -0.36 19.20
CA VAL A 263 -7.44 -1.36 18.15
C VAL A 263 -8.93 -1.69 18.12
N THR A 264 -9.50 -1.78 16.93
CA THR A 264 -10.89 -2.23 16.72
C THR A 264 -10.93 -3.37 15.70
N ALA A 265 -12.02 -4.14 15.70
CA ALA A 265 -12.32 -5.15 14.69
C ALA A 265 -13.65 -4.81 14.01
N THR A 266 -13.73 -5.05 12.70
CA THR A 266 -14.88 -4.69 11.85
C THR A 266 -15.45 -5.91 11.09
N LEU A 267 -14.61 -6.84 10.65
CA LEU A 267 -15.00 -8.01 9.85
C LEU A 267 -14.96 -9.29 10.68
N ASP A 268 -15.94 -10.16 10.45
CA ASP A 268 -16.18 -11.40 11.23
C ASP A 268 -15.07 -12.47 11.16
N TRP A 269 -14.06 -12.30 10.31
CA TRP A 269 -12.94 -13.24 10.24
C TRP A 269 -11.86 -12.97 11.31
N VAL A 270 -11.98 -11.87 12.06
CA VAL A 270 -11.05 -11.46 13.11
C VAL A 270 -11.76 -11.38 14.45
N ASP A 271 -11.30 -12.18 15.41
CA ASP A 271 -11.69 -12.08 16.81
C ASP A 271 -10.63 -11.26 17.56
N LEU A 272 -10.98 -10.08 18.08
CA LEU A 272 -10.08 -9.22 18.85
C LEU A 272 -10.29 -9.38 20.36
N THR A 273 -9.20 -9.60 21.10
CA THR A 273 -9.20 -9.67 22.57
C THR A 273 -8.08 -8.81 23.16
N PHE A 274 -8.36 -8.16 24.30
CA PHE A 274 -7.37 -7.39 25.05
C PHE A 274 -6.87 -8.21 26.25
N VAL A 275 -5.57 -8.20 26.46
CA VAL A 275 -4.89 -8.93 27.55
C VAL A 275 -3.85 -8.04 28.23
N PRO A 276 -3.51 -8.27 29.52
CA PRO A 276 -2.57 -7.41 30.23
C PRO A 276 -1.12 -7.53 29.71
N ALA A 277 -0.72 -8.70 29.20
CA ALA A 277 0.60 -8.95 28.64
C ALA A 277 0.56 -10.11 27.64
N ILE A 278 1.50 -10.12 26.68
CA ILE A 278 1.64 -11.18 25.66
C ILE A 278 3.08 -11.71 25.72
N PRO A 279 3.36 -12.77 26.51
CA PRO A 279 4.67 -13.41 26.51
C PRO A 279 4.87 -14.19 25.20
N VAL A 280 6.07 -14.11 24.65
CA VAL A 280 6.46 -14.84 23.44
C VAL A 280 7.04 -16.20 23.82
N PRO A 281 6.53 -17.32 23.29
CA PRO A 281 7.03 -18.66 23.58
C PRO A 281 8.51 -18.84 23.21
N ALA A 282 9.25 -19.56 24.04
CA ALA A 282 10.68 -19.79 23.86
C ALA A 282 11.02 -20.57 22.57
N ASP A 283 10.09 -21.37 22.05
CA ASP A 283 10.23 -22.14 20.82
C ASP A 283 9.87 -21.36 19.54
N ALA A 284 9.31 -20.16 19.66
CA ALA A 284 9.03 -19.31 18.51
C ALA A 284 10.32 -18.91 17.78
N TRP A 285 10.28 -18.87 16.44
CA TRP A 285 11.40 -18.44 15.61
C TRP A 285 11.47 -16.92 15.56
N ILE A 286 12.60 -16.35 15.99
CA ILE A 286 12.85 -14.90 16.01
C ILE A 286 13.95 -14.47 15.03
N GLY A 287 14.73 -15.41 14.51
CA GLY A 287 15.79 -15.10 13.57
C GLY A 287 16.26 -16.29 12.78
N TRP A 288 17.34 -16.07 12.02
CA TRP A 288 17.94 -17.04 11.12
C TRP A 288 19.46 -17.03 11.29
N ASP A 289 20.05 -18.22 11.38
CA ASP A 289 21.48 -18.48 11.29
C ASP A 289 21.79 -18.89 9.85
N ALA A 290 22.39 -17.98 9.08
CA ALA A 290 22.69 -18.18 7.67
C ALA A 290 23.78 -19.23 7.42
N VAL A 291 24.71 -19.44 8.37
CA VAL A 291 25.78 -20.43 8.24
C VAL A 291 25.26 -21.83 8.57
N GLY A 292 24.49 -21.94 9.67
CA GLY A 292 23.86 -23.20 10.06
C GLY A 292 22.66 -23.59 9.21
N GLU A 293 22.10 -22.64 8.44
CA GLU A 293 20.83 -22.77 7.71
C GLU A 293 19.70 -23.26 8.62
N ARG A 294 19.50 -22.58 9.77
CA ARG A 294 18.47 -22.90 10.77
C ARG A 294 17.83 -21.66 11.36
N PHE A 295 16.59 -21.80 11.84
CA PHE A 295 15.97 -20.76 12.65
C PHE A 295 16.61 -20.67 14.04
N VAL A 296 16.67 -19.44 14.56
CA VAL A 296 17.05 -19.11 15.94
C VAL A 296 15.78 -18.85 16.73
N THR A 297 15.64 -19.50 17.88
CA THR A 297 14.46 -19.37 18.72
C THR A 297 14.52 -18.19 19.69
N VAL A 298 13.37 -17.80 20.23
CA VAL A 298 13.27 -16.80 21.30
C VAL A 298 14.04 -17.25 22.53
N GLY A 299 13.97 -18.54 22.92
CA GLY A 299 14.70 -19.06 24.08
C GLY A 299 16.22 -19.00 23.92
N GLU A 300 16.74 -19.17 22.70
CA GLU A 300 18.17 -19.00 22.40
C GLU A 300 18.60 -17.53 22.48
N ARG A 301 17.79 -16.60 21.94
CA ARG A 301 18.17 -15.18 21.82
C ARG A 301 17.81 -14.34 23.05
N HIS A 302 16.70 -14.66 23.70
CA HIS A 302 16.10 -13.94 24.83
C HIS A 302 15.80 -14.94 25.97
N PRO A 303 16.83 -15.53 26.61
CA PRO A 303 16.64 -16.55 27.65
C PRO A 303 15.89 -16.04 28.90
N ALA A 304 15.83 -14.72 29.10
CA ALA A 304 15.06 -14.09 30.17
C ALA A 304 13.56 -13.91 29.84
N GLY A 305 13.13 -14.27 28.63
CA GLY A 305 11.80 -14.01 28.11
C GLY A 305 11.74 -12.80 27.18
N LEU A 306 10.66 -12.72 26.41
CA LEU A 306 10.34 -11.64 25.50
C LEU A 306 8.81 -11.42 25.53
N GLU A 307 8.38 -10.18 25.40
CA GLU A 307 6.96 -9.82 25.28
C GLU A 307 6.68 -9.15 23.93
N ALA A 308 5.41 -9.13 23.55
CA ALA A 308 4.93 -8.43 22.36
C ALA A 308 3.76 -7.51 22.70
N ARG A 309 3.55 -6.46 21.89
CA ARG A 309 2.35 -5.60 21.98
C ARG A 309 1.11 -6.24 21.36
N SER A 310 1.29 -7.14 20.40
CA SER A 310 0.21 -7.85 19.72
C SER A 310 0.62 -9.27 19.29
N SER A 311 -0.36 -10.16 19.16
CA SER A 311 -0.19 -11.46 18.51
C SER A 311 -1.43 -11.87 17.74
N ALA A 312 -1.28 -12.84 16.83
CA ALA A 312 -2.42 -13.45 16.16
C ALA A 312 -2.20 -14.96 16.01
N VAL A 313 -3.24 -15.76 16.34
CA VAL A 313 -3.35 -17.15 15.88
C VAL A 313 -4.12 -17.15 14.57
N LEU A 314 -3.50 -17.68 13.52
CA LEU A 314 -3.95 -17.58 12.14
C LEU A 314 -4.32 -18.95 11.63
N HIS A 315 -5.56 -19.09 11.18
CA HIS A 315 -6.12 -20.32 10.63
C HIS A 315 -6.26 -20.18 9.13
N PHE A 316 -5.45 -20.94 8.39
CA PHE A 316 -5.50 -20.97 6.94
C PHE A 316 -6.57 -21.93 6.46
N ARG A 317 -6.94 -21.77 5.19
CA ARG A 317 -7.90 -22.65 4.53
C ARG A 317 -7.46 -24.13 4.57
N PRO A 318 -8.37 -25.08 4.79
CA PRO A 318 -8.02 -26.50 4.90
C PRO A 318 -7.56 -27.11 3.57
N ASP A 319 -8.04 -26.57 2.46
CA ASP A 319 -7.68 -26.97 1.08
C ASP A 319 -6.40 -26.27 0.58
N LEU A 320 -5.59 -25.64 1.46
CA LEU A 320 -4.45 -24.82 1.04
C LEU A 320 -3.45 -25.60 0.18
N TRP A 321 -3.21 -26.87 0.51
CA TRP A 321 -2.26 -27.75 -0.19
C TRP A 321 -2.85 -28.42 -1.44
N GLU A 322 -4.17 -28.34 -1.63
CA GLU A 322 -4.82 -28.79 -2.88
C GLU A 322 -4.65 -27.75 -3.99
N LYS A 323 -4.34 -26.50 -3.64
CA LYS A 323 -4.10 -25.42 -4.59
C LYS A 323 -2.85 -25.67 -5.42
N THR A 324 -2.87 -25.17 -6.65
CA THR A 324 -1.75 -25.33 -7.60
C THR A 324 -1.15 -24.01 -8.02
N TRP A 325 0.16 -24.04 -8.24
CA TRP A 325 0.91 -23.07 -9.02
C TRP A 325 0.59 -23.24 -10.52
N HIS A 326 0.83 -22.20 -11.32
CA HIS A 326 0.50 -22.19 -12.76
C HIS A 326 1.23 -23.25 -13.59
N ASP A 327 2.34 -23.80 -13.08
CA ASP A 327 3.04 -24.93 -13.70
C ASP A 327 2.43 -26.30 -13.36
N GLY A 328 1.34 -26.31 -12.60
CA GLY A 328 0.60 -27.50 -12.18
C GLY A 328 1.09 -28.14 -10.87
N THR A 329 2.16 -27.64 -10.27
CA THR A 329 2.64 -28.16 -8.97
C THR A 329 1.75 -27.68 -7.83
N GLN A 330 1.57 -28.51 -6.79
CA GLN A 330 0.79 -28.11 -5.61
C GLN A 330 1.55 -27.08 -4.77
N VAL A 331 0.85 -26.17 -4.10
CA VAL A 331 1.41 -25.31 -3.05
C VAL A 331 1.77 -26.18 -1.85
N SER A 332 2.93 -25.95 -1.23
CA SER A 332 3.38 -26.75 -0.08
C SER A 332 3.92 -25.88 1.05
N ILE A 333 4.02 -26.46 2.25
CA ILE A 333 4.63 -25.83 3.42
C ILE A 333 6.08 -25.37 3.14
N GLY A 334 6.80 -26.06 2.24
CA GLY A 334 8.13 -25.64 1.79
C GLY A 334 8.17 -24.25 1.15
N ASP A 335 7.09 -23.86 0.44
CA ASP A 335 6.96 -22.51 -0.13
C ASP A 335 6.86 -21.43 0.97
N VAL A 336 6.14 -21.74 2.06
CA VAL A 336 5.97 -20.87 3.22
C VAL A 336 7.29 -20.72 3.99
N ILE A 337 7.96 -21.84 4.28
CA ILE A 337 9.22 -21.82 5.02
C ILE A 337 10.31 -21.09 4.25
N LEU A 338 10.40 -21.26 2.91
CA LEU A 338 11.36 -20.50 2.12
C LEU A 338 11.11 -18.99 2.20
N ARG A 339 9.85 -18.54 2.19
CA ARG A 339 9.54 -17.11 2.38
C ARG A 339 10.09 -16.61 3.71
N LEU A 340 9.85 -17.34 4.80
CA LEU A 340 10.37 -16.96 6.12
C LEU A 340 11.89 -16.85 6.09
N ILE A 341 12.59 -17.85 5.53
CA ILE A 341 14.06 -17.84 5.39
C ILE A 341 14.54 -16.58 4.65
N LEU A 342 14.00 -16.33 3.45
CA LEU A 342 14.44 -15.22 2.60
C LEU A 342 14.17 -13.83 3.21
N HIS A 343 13.21 -13.74 4.13
CA HIS A 343 12.94 -12.51 4.88
C HIS A 343 14.09 -12.14 5.83
N PHE A 344 14.86 -13.13 6.33
CA PHE A 344 16.03 -12.89 7.18
C PHE A 344 17.36 -12.97 6.41
N ASP A 345 17.53 -14.03 5.62
CA ASP A 345 18.84 -14.47 5.11
C ASP A 345 19.53 -13.41 4.26
N ARG A 346 18.76 -12.70 3.41
CA ARG A 346 19.31 -11.69 2.49
C ARG A 346 19.96 -10.50 3.18
N ALA A 347 19.62 -10.22 4.44
CA ALA A 347 20.22 -9.15 5.23
C ALA A 347 21.40 -9.61 6.10
N LYS A 348 21.78 -10.89 6.05
CA LYS A 348 22.91 -11.46 6.80
C LYS A 348 24.19 -11.43 5.97
N PRO A 349 25.26 -10.74 6.41
CA PRO A 349 26.54 -10.72 5.68
C PRO A 349 27.11 -12.11 5.37
N GLU A 350 26.79 -13.10 6.19
CA GLU A 350 27.23 -14.49 6.03
C GLU A 350 26.45 -15.24 4.94
N SER A 351 25.30 -14.72 4.50
CA SER A 351 24.49 -15.36 3.45
C SER A 351 25.20 -15.31 2.09
N PRO A 352 25.20 -16.43 1.33
CA PRO A 352 25.67 -16.44 -0.06
C PRO A 352 24.92 -15.45 -0.97
N ILE A 353 23.70 -15.06 -0.58
CA ILE A 353 22.86 -14.11 -1.32
C ILE A 353 22.70 -12.77 -0.58
N PHE A 354 23.61 -12.44 0.34
CA PHE A 354 23.60 -11.17 1.05
C PHE A 354 23.44 -9.96 0.12
N ASP A 355 22.51 -9.09 0.45
CA ASP A 355 22.25 -7.85 -0.27
C ASP A 355 22.13 -6.68 0.72
N GLU A 356 23.10 -5.79 0.66
CA GLU A 356 23.16 -4.57 1.47
C GLU A 356 21.90 -3.70 1.30
N ALA A 357 21.28 -3.71 0.11
CA ALA A 357 20.04 -2.97 -0.13
C ALA A 357 18.83 -3.55 0.64
N ALA A 358 18.91 -4.78 1.14
CA ALA A 358 17.86 -5.40 1.96
C ALA A 358 17.97 -5.02 3.45
N VAL A 359 19.14 -4.56 3.90
CA VAL A 359 19.45 -4.32 5.33
C VAL A 359 18.53 -3.26 5.97
N PRO A 360 18.24 -2.10 5.34
CA PRO A 360 17.39 -1.09 5.97
C PRO A 360 15.96 -1.59 6.25
N ALA A 361 15.33 -2.22 5.26
CA ALA A 361 13.98 -2.78 5.42
C ALA A 361 13.96 -3.91 6.47
N PHE A 362 15.01 -4.74 6.51
CA PHE A 362 15.15 -5.78 7.51
C PHE A 362 15.29 -5.22 8.93
N HIS A 363 16.00 -4.10 9.13
CA HIS A 363 16.08 -3.45 10.44
C HIS A 363 14.73 -2.91 10.90
N THR A 364 13.94 -2.31 9.99
CA THR A 364 12.56 -1.92 10.30
C THR A 364 11.73 -3.12 10.75
N PHE A 365 11.80 -4.24 10.02
CA PHE A 365 11.13 -5.48 10.38
C PHE A 365 11.56 -6.02 11.76
N GLN A 366 12.87 -6.11 12.01
CA GLN A 366 13.41 -6.58 13.31
C GLN A 366 13.03 -5.65 14.48
N GLY A 367 12.80 -4.36 14.21
CA GLY A 367 12.35 -3.41 15.22
C GLY A 367 11.04 -3.84 15.90
N HIS A 368 10.12 -4.47 15.16
CA HIS A 368 8.81 -4.85 15.67
C HIS A 368 8.55 -6.36 15.71
N PHE A 369 9.22 -7.18 14.89
CA PHE A 369 9.01 -8.63 14.90
C PHE A 369 9.47 -9.25 16.22
N ARG A 370 8.65 -10.13 16.81
CA ARG A 370 8.96 -10.79 18.09
C ARG A 370 9.01 -12.31 17.97
N GLY A 371 8.30 -12.91 17.02
CA GLY A 371 8.47 -14.33 16.71
C GLY A 371 7.33 -14.91 15.87
N VAL A 372 7.56 -16.12 15.36
CA VAL A 372 6.54 -16.93 14.67
C VAL A 372 6.63 -18.39 15.12
N ARG A 373 5.49 -19.07 15.22
CA ARG A 373 5.42 -20.50 15.54
C ARG A 373 4.41 -21.18 14.62
N ILE A 374 4.82 -22.27 13.98
CA ILE A 374 3.90 -23.14 13.23
C ILE A 374 3.29 -24.11 14.25
N LEU A 375 1.97 -24.03 14.43
CA LEU A 375 1.23 -24.88 15.38
C LEU A 375 0.78 -26.18 14.72
N ASP A 376 0.33 -26.09 13.48
CA ASP A 376 -0.07 -27.21 12.64
C ASP A 376 0.29 -26.92 11.18
N THR A 377 0.52 -27.96 10.40
CA THR A 377 0.80 -27.87 8.97
C THR A 377 -0.35 -28.34 8.10
N ASP A 378 -1.34 -29.07 8.61
CA ASP A 378 -2.46 -29.58 7.81
C ASP A 378 -3.77 -29.73 8.62
N PRO A 379 -4.64 -28.70 8.66
CA PRO A 379 -4.52 -27.41 7.98
C PRO A 379 -3.42 -26.53 8.59
N LEU A 380 -2.87 -25.59 7.82
CA LEU A 380 -1.86 -24.66 8.36
C LEU A 380 -2.48 -23.77 9.45
N VAL A 381 -1.92 -23.86 10.66
CA VAL A 381 -2.22 -22.97 11.78
C VAL A 381 -0.90 -22.43 12.32
N ALA A 382 -0.80 -21.12 12.49
CA ALA A 382 0.42 -20.48 12.96
C ALA A 382 0.13 -19.30 13.87
N GLU A 383 1.08 -18.98 14.74
CA GLU A 383 0.99 -17.90 15.70
C GLU A 383 2.14 -16.91 15.47
N VAL A 384 1.84 -15.62 15.39
CA VAL A 384 2.83 -14.55 15.13
C VAL A 384 2.75 -13.49 16.22
N TYR A 385 3.91 -12.94 16.60
CA TYR A 385 4.07 -11.94 17.65
C TYR A 385 4.79 -10.70 17.11
N SER A 386 4.27 -9.51 17.43
CA SER A 386 4.80 -8.24 16.91
C SER A 386 4.51 -7.07 17.86
N ASP A 387 5.39 -6.08 17.84
CA ASP A 387 5.17 -4.76 18.44
C ASP A 387 4.47 -3.77 17.51
N LEU A 388 4.27 -4.16 16.24
CA LEU A 388 3.55 -3.36 15.26
C LEU A 388 2.05 -3.48 15.47
N VAL A 389 1.41 -2.38 15.83
CA VAL A 389 -0.02 -2.29 16.12
C VAL A 389 -0.67 -1.34 15.13
N TYR A 390 -1.81 -1.75 14.58
CA TYR A 390 -2.67 -0.93 13.71
C TYR A 390 -4.00 -0.66 14.40
N VAL A 391 -4.70 0.40 13.96
CA VAL A 391 -6.04 0.73 14.47
C VAL A 391 -7.08 -0.34 14.12
N ASP A 392 -6.90 -1.07 13.01
CA ASP A 392 -7.79 -2.16 12.60
C ASP A 392 -7.09 -3.52 12.81
N ALA A 393 -7.75 -4.43 13.52
CA ALA A 393 -7.24 -5.77 13.80
C ALA A 393 -7.06 -6.61 12.51
N GLU A 394 -7.82 -6.33 11.46
CA GLU A 394 -7.66 -6.93 10.13
C GLU A 394 -6.31 -6.60 9.50
N TRP A 395 -5.78 -5.40 9.75
CA TRP A 395 -4.44 -5.02 9.29
C TRP A 395 -3.35 -5.76 10.07
N ILE A 396 -3.52 -5.93 11.39
CA ILE A 396 -2.62 -6.74 12.22
C ILE A 396 -2.61 -8.19 11.71
N ALA A 397 -3.78 -8.81 11.61
CA ALA A 397 -3.94 -10.19 11.17
C ALA A 397 -3.41 -10.41 9.74
N SER A 398 -3.74 -9.53 8.80
CA SER A 398 -3.26 -9.61 7.41
C SER A 398 -1.75 -9.46 7.32
N GLY A 399 -1.17 -8.47 8.02
CA GLY A 399 0.28 -8.26 8.05
C GLY A 399 1.04 -9.47 8.60
N MET A 400 0.57 -10.03 9.71
CA MET A 400 1.13 -11.25 10.31
C MET A 400 0.96 -12.48 9.42
N ALA A 401 -0.24 -12.68 8.87
CA ALA A 401 -0.52 -13.79 7.96
C ALA A 401 0.33 -13.72 6.70
N SER A 402 0.64 -12.50 6.23
CA SER A 402 1.45 -12.34 5.04
C SER A 402 2.74 -13.12 5.21
N LEU A 403 3.49 -12.99 6.32
CA LEU A 403 4.75 -13.72 6.57
C LEU A 403 4.69 -15.24 6.29
N LEU A 404 3.50 -15.84 6.36
CA LEU A 404 3.22 -17.26 6.29
C LEU A 404 2.61 -17.71 4.94
N TYR A 405 2.78 -16.95 3.86
CA TYR A 405 2.26 -17.32 2.53
C TYR A 405 3.22 -16.99 1.41
N PRO A 406 3.39 -17.79 0.35
CA PRO A 406 4.48 -17.63 -0.63
C PRO A 406 4.29 -16.51 -1.68
N TYR A 407 3.82 -15.34 -1.24
CA TYR A 407 3.85 -14.08 -1.97
C TYR A 407 4.96 -13.18 -1.40
N HIS A 408 6.06 -13.00 -2.13
CA HIS A 408 7.19 -12.17 -1.71
C HIS A 408 6.89 -10.68 -2.03
N ASP A 409 7.77 -9.77 -1.62
CA ASP A 409 7.58 -8.31 -1.72
C ASP A 409 7.09 -7.82 -3.10
N ARG A 410 7.44 -8.52 -4.17
CA ARG A 410 7.16 -8.16 -5.57
C ARG A 410 6.41 -9.23 -6.36
N GLY A 411 5.85 -10.27 -5.72
CA GLY A 411 5.03 -11.25 -6.43
C GLY A 411 5.08 -12.69 -5.88
N PRO A 412 4.44 -13.64 -6.56
CA PRO A 412 4.36 -15.02 -6.13
C PRO A 412 5.72 -15.70 -6.28
N GLY A 413 6.12 -16.56 -5.36
CA GLY A 413 7.45 -17.18 -5.36
C GLY A 413 7.44 -18.62 -4.88
N PRO A 414 7.01 -19.60 -5.71
CA PRO A 414 7.21 -20.99 -5.41
C PRO A 414 8.69 -21.32 -5.22
N TRP A 415 8.99 -22.23 -4.28
CA TRP A 415 10.35 -22.49 -3.84
C TRP A 415 11.26 -22.95 -4.97
N HIS A 416 10.75 -23.80 -5.86
CA HIS A 416 11.53 -24.43 -6.92
C HIS A 416 11.90 -23.44 -8.03
N LYS A 417 11.07 -22.40 -8.26
CA LYS A 417 11.43 -21.26 -9.11
C LYS A 417 12.51 -20.41 -8.45
N LEU A 418 12.31 -20.06 -7.17
CA LEU A 418 13.25 -19.19 -6.45
C LEU A 418 14.60 -19.85 -6.23
N ALA A 419 14.66 -21.18 -6.12
CA ALA A 419 15.90 -21.95 -6.05
C ALA A 419 16.86 -21.61 -7.20
N LEU A 420 16.33 -21.37 -8.40
CA LEU A 420 17.15 -20.98 -9.56
C LEU A 420 17.82 -19.61 -9.35
N GLY A 421 17.04 -18.62 -8.89
CA GLY A 421 17.55 -17.28 -8.60
C GLY A 421 18.52 -17.27 -7.42
N ILE A 422 18.24 -18.04 -6.36
CA ILE A 422 19.13 -18.20 -5.20
C ILE A 422 20.48 -18.76 -5.66
N ARG A 423 20.46 -19.83 -6.47
CA ARG A 423 21.67 -20.46 -7.00
C ARG A 423 22.45 -19.53 -7.93
N ALA A 424 21.75 -18.81 -8.82
CA ALA A 424 22.37 -17.85 -9.73
C ALA A 424 22.99 -16.64 -8.99
N GLU A 425 22.35 -16.16 -7.94
CA GLU A 425 22.87 -15.05 -7.13
C GLU A 425 24.04 -15.47 -6.25
N ALA A 426 23.98 -16.66 -5.64
CA ALA A 426 25.12 -17.23 -4.92
C ALA A 426 26.34 -17.45 -5.84
N ALA A 427 26.08 -17.82 -7.11
CA ALA A 427 27.10 -17.92 -8.15
C ALA A 427 27.56 -16.57 -8.72
N ARG A 428 26.95 -15.45 -8.30
CA ARG A 428 27.20 -14.08 -8.81
C ARG A 428 27.02 -13.97 -10.33
N GLU A 429 26.05 -14.68 -10.88
CA GLU A 429 25.69 -14.60 -12.30
C GLU A 429 24.45 -13.71 -12.53
N LEU A 430 23.61 -13.58 -11.51
CA LEU A 430 22.47 -12.69 -11.44
C LEU A 430 22.44 -11.99 -10.08
N ALA A 431 21.65 -10.93 -9.95
CA ALA A 431 21.32 -10.36 -8.64
C ALA A 431 19.85 -9.95 -8.57
N PHE A 432 19.19 -10.25 -7.46
CA PHE A 432 17.78 -9.96 -7.24
C PHE A 432 17.48 -8.47 -7.21
N SER A 433 18.39 -7.62 -6.69
CA SER A 433 18.20 -6.17 -6.64
C SER A 433 19.02 -5.44 -7.70
N SER A 434 18.49 -4.31 -8.17
CA SER A 434 19.19 -3.44 -9.11
C SER A 434 20.49 -2.86 -8.55
N ALA A 435 20.56 -2.58 -7.25
CA ALA A 435 21.75 -2.04 -6.59
C ALA A 435 22.90 -3.07 -6.62
N LYS A 436 22.62 -4.32 -6.22
CA LYS A 436 23.61 -5.40 -6.25
C LYS A 436 23.99 -5.78 -7.68
N ALA A 437 23.03 -5.81 -8.61
CA ALA A 437 23.28 -6.07 -10.03
C ALA A 437 24.29 -5.07 -10.63
N ARG A 438 24.08 -3.76 -10.41
CA ARG A 438 25.01 -2.71 -10.85
C ARG A 438 26.38 -2.84 -10.21
N ARG A 439 26.45 -3.12 -8.91
CA ARG A 439 27.71 -3.28 -8.17
C ARG A 439 28.55 -4.45 -8.70
N LEU A 440 27.90 -5.57 -9.05
CA LEU A 440 28.57 -6.77 -9.54
C LEU A 440 28.78 -6.77 -11.06
N GLY A 441 28.12 -5.87 -11.81
CA GLY A 441 28.16 -5.87 -13.27
C GLY A 441 27.41 -7.06 -13.89
N VAL A 442 26.35 -7.54 -13.23
CA VAL A 442 25.54 -8.69 -13.66
C VAL A 442 24.11 -8.26 -13.98
N GLU A 443 23.35 -9.13 -14.62
CA GLU A 443 21.95 -8.85 -14.97
C GLU A 443 21.07 -8.81 -13.71
N TRP A 444 20.15 -7.84 -13.66
CA TRP A 444 19.11 -7.79 -12.64
C TRP A 444 18.07 -8.89 -12.94
N THR A 445 17.93 -9.84 -12.01
CA THR A 445 17.12 -11.06 -12.21
C THR A 445 15.73 -10.73 -12.76
N SER A 446 15.37 -11.35 -13.88
CA SER A 446 14.05 -11.32 -14.49
C SER A 446 13.60 -12.75 -14.82
N TYR A 447 12.38 -13.10 -14.40
CA TYR A 447 11.78 -14.40 -14.71
C TYR A 447 10.89 -14.37 -15.96
N VAL A 448 10.73 -13.20 -16.61
CA VAL A 448 9.83 -13.03 -17.77
C VAL A 448 10.55 -12.72 -19.08
N ALA A 449 11.76 -12.16 -19.04
CA ALA A 449 12.47 -11.72 -20.23
C ALA A 449 13.96 -11.44 -19.98
N GLY A 450 14.70 -11.19 -21.06
CA GLY A 450 16.09 -10.73 -21.03
C GLY A 450 17.11 -11.86 -20.84
N PRO A 451 18.42 -11.51 -20.73
CA PRO A 451 19.51 -12.48 -20.59
C PRO A 451 19.33 -13.44 -19.40
N SER A 452 18.62 -12.98 -18.36
CA SER A 452 18.27 -13.76 -17.17
C SER A 452 17.60 -15.08 -17.49
N ILE A 453 16.76 -15.18 -18.53
CA ILE A 453 16.03 -16.41 -18.87
C ILE A 453 16.98 -17.56 -19.22
N LEU A 454 18.02 -17.30 -20.03
CA LEU A 454 19.00 -18.32 -20.41
C LEU A 454 19.86 -18.76 -19.21
N ILE A 455 20.21 -17.81 -18.33
CA ILE A 455 20.97 -18.12 -17.12
C ILE A 455 20.13 -18.99 -16.19
N LEU A 456 18.88 -18.61 -15.91
CA LEU A 456 17.96 -19.36 -15.06
C LEU A 456 17.65 -20.75 -15.64
N SER A 457 17.51 -20.89 -16.98
CA SER A 457 17.33 -22.20 -17.62
C SER A 457 18.52 -23.13 -17.40
N ARG A 458 19.76 -22.63 -17.45
CA ARG A 458 20.94 -23.43 -17.14
C ARG A 458 20.95 -23.88 -15.67
N HIS A 459 20.55 -22.99 -14.75
CA HIS A 459 20.38 -23.35 -13.34
C HIS A 459 19.26 -24.37 -13.14
N LEU A 460 18.19 -24.33 -13.93
CA LEU A 460 17.11 -25.31 -13.89
C LEU A 460 17.62 -26.71 -14.26
N ASP A 461 18.41 -26.81 -15.32
CA ASP A 461 18.96 -28.10 -15.73
C ASP A 461 19.95 -28.66 -14.71
N ALA A 462 20.84 -27.82 -14.16
CA ALA A 462 21.76 -28.22 -13.10
C ALA A 462 21.01 -28.62 -11.82
N ALA A 463 20.04 -27.81 -11.38
CA ALA A 463 19.26 -28.06 -10.17
C ALA A 463 18.45 -29.37 -10.27
N ALA A 464 17.86 -29.63 -11.44
CA ALA A 464 17.14 -30.88 -11.70
C ALA A 464 18.07 -32.10 -11.69
N ALA A 465 19.26 -32.00 -12.29
CA ALA A 465 20.23 -33.09 -12.34
C ALA A 465 20.82 -33.44 -10.97
N GLU A 466 21.01 -32.42 -10.12
CA GLU A 466 21.60 -32.57 -8.78
C GLU A 466 20.56 -32.87 -7.68
N GLY A 467 19.26 -32.71 -7.97
CA GLY A 467 18.23 -32.72 -6.94
C GLY A 467 18.39 -31.56 -5.95
N TYR A 468 18.79 -30.38 -6.45
CA TYR A 468 19.14 -29.23 -5.62
C TYR A 468 17.97 -28.72 -4.79
N LEU A 469 18.17 -28.61 -3.48
CA LEU A 469 17.25 -28.00 -2.54
C LEU A 469 17.96 -26.83 -1.84
N PRO A 470 17.50 -25.57 -1.98
CA PRO A 470 18.11 -24.46 -1.24
C PRO A 470 17.88 -24.62 0.25
N TYR A 471 18.79 -24.12 1.10
CA TYR A 471 18.68 -24.17 2.56
C TYR A 471 18.35 -25.58 3.10
N ALA A 472 19.05 -26.59 2.56
CA ALA A 472 18.69 -27.99 2.72
C ALA A 472 18.67 -28.44 4.17
N ASN A 473 19.47 -27.85 5.07
CA ASN A 473 19.47 -28.22 6.48
C ASN A 473 18.09 -28.00 7.14
N THR A 474 17.34 -26.98 6.69
CA THR A 474 15.98 -26.71 7.16
C THR A 474 14.92 -27.30 6.22
N LEU A 475 15.00 -27.01 4.91
CA LEU A 475 13.90 -27.34 4.00
C LEU A 475 13.70 -28.85 3.78
N ARG A 476 14.71 -29.68 4.04
CA ARG A 476 14.57 -31.15 3.88
C ARG A 476 13.55 -31.78 4.83
N THR A 477 13.21 -31.09 5.92
CA THR A 477 12.16 -31.50 6.86
C THR A 477 10.76 -31.29 6.30
N PHE A 478 10.62 -30.37 5.34
CA PHE A 478 9.36 -29.92 4.78
C PHE A 478 9.15 -30.35 3.32
N ILE A 479 10.22 -30.69 2.62
CA ILE A 479 10.23 -30.95 1.18
C ILE A 479 10.91 -32.30 0.92
N SER A 480 10.16 -33.22 0.31
CA SER A 480 10.67 -34.55 -0.03
C SER A 480 11.50 -34.52 -1.32
N ALA A 481 12.41 -35.48 -1.48
CA ALA A 481 13.16 -35.63 -2.74
C ALA A 481 12.24 -35.88 -3.96
N ALA A 482 11.10 -36.54 -3.75
CA ALA A 482 10.10 -36.75 -4.79
C ALA A 482 9.43 -35.43 -5.23
N GLU A 483 9.11 -34.56 -4.26
CA GLU A 483 8.62 -33.21 -4.57
C GLU A 483 9.67 -32.41 -5.35
N VAL A 484 10.94 -32.46 -4.94
CA VAL A 484 12.04 -31.76 -5.66
C VAL A 484 12.10 -32.18 -7.13
N ALA A 485 12.11 -33.48 -7.40
CA ALA A 485 12.16 -34.00 -8.77
C ALA A 485 10.91 -33.60 -9.57
N ALA A 486 9.72 -33.75 -8.98
CA ALA A 486 8.46 -33.42 -9.65
C ALA A 486 8.36 -31.92 -9.98
N ARG A 487 8.75 -31.05 -9.06
CA ARG A 487 8.66 -29.60 -9.26
C ARG A 487 9.64 -29.07 -10.31
N TYR A 488 10.87 -29.57 -10.36
CA TYR A 488 11.78 -29.19 -11.45
C TYR A 488 11.36 -29.73 -12.81
N ALA A 489 10.76 -30.93 -12.87
CA ALA A 489 10.20 -31.46 -14.10
C ALA A 489 9.03 -30.59 -14.61
N ALA A 490 8.13 -30.17 -13.72
CA ALA A 490 7.03 -29.26 -14.04
C ALA A 490 7.53 -27.90 -14.51
N LEU A 491 8.49 -27.28 -13.79
CA LEU A 491 9.07 -26.00 -14.19
C LEU A 491 9.78 -26.05 -15.54
N ARG A 492 10.42 -27.17 -15.88
CA ARG A 492 10.97 -27.39 -17.23
C ARG A 492 9.88 -27.44 -18.29
N GLY A 493 8.79 -28.16 -18.04
CA GLY A 493 7.63 -28.19 -18.94
C GLY A 493 6.98 -26.81 -19.12
N TRP A 494 6.89 -26.04 -18.03
CA TRP A 494 6.43 -24.65 -18.05
C TRP A 494 7.30 -23.78 -18.94
N TYR A 495 8.63 -23.80 -18.74
CA TYR A 495 9.57 -23.04 -19.55
C TYR A 495 9.50 -23.42 -21.04
N GLN A 496 9.39 -24.71 -21.36
CA GLN A 496 9.25 -25.19 -22.74
C GLN A 496 7.96 -24.68 -23.41
N THR A 497 6.89 -24.50 -22.66
CA THR A 497 5.58 -24.08 -23.18
C THR A 497 5.45 -22.57 -23.25
N GLN A 498 5.84 -21.86 -22.19
CA GLN A 498 5.61 -20.42 -22.03
C GLN A 498 6.83 -19.56 -22.44
N GLY A 499 8.03 -20.16 -22.54
CA GLY A 499 9.27 -19.46 -22.86
C GLY A 499 9.81 -18.58 -21.73
N HIS A 500 9.22 -18.64 -20.54
CA HIS A 500 9.65 -17.90 -19.36
C HIS A 500 9.49 -18.72 -18.07
N LEU A 501 10.02 -18.21 -16.97
CA LEU A 501 10.03 -18.90 -15.67
C LEU A 501 9.15 -18.20 -14.62
N TRP A 502 8.30 -17.26 -15.04
CA TRP A 502 7.30 -16.65 -14.15
C TRP A 502 6.15 -17.63 -13.89
N VAL A 503 6.17 -18.23 -12.70
CA VAL A 503 5.11 -19.09 -12.16
C VAL A 503 4.41 -18.36 -11.01
N GLY A 504 3.09 -18.20 -11.14
CA GLY A 504 2.20 -17.63 -10.12
C GLY A 504 1.11 -18.61 -9.70
N ASN A 505 0.07 -18.13 -9.02
CA ASN A 505 -1.06 -18.92 -8.52
C ASN A 505 -2.39 -18.15 -8.53
N GLY A 506 -2.45 -17.02 -9.24
CA GLY A 506 -3.65 -16.19 -9.33
C GLY A 506 -4.66 -16.64 -10.39
N PRO A 507 -5.73 -15.85 -10.59
CA PRO A 507 -6.82 -16.15 -11.53
C PRO A 507 -6.38 -16.24 -13.00
N PHE A 508 -5.27 -15.59 -13.35
CA PHE A 508 -4.68 -15.66 -14.67
C PHE A 508 -3.23 -16.12 -14.61
N TYR A 509 -2.75 -16.82 -15.62
CA TYR A 509 -1.32 -17.06 -15.82
C TYR A 509 -0.78 -16.18 -16.95
N LEU A 510 0.53 -15.94 -16.93
CA LEU A 510 1.24 -15.24 -17.99
C LEU A 510 1.51 -16.22 -19.14
N ASP A 511 0.90 -15.95 -20.30
CA ASP A 511 0.94 -16.82 -21.49
C ASP A 511 1.95 -16.33 -22.53
N VAL A 512 2.04 -15.01 -22.72
CA VAL A 512 2.95 -14.42 -23.71
C VAL A 512 3.58 -13.16 -23.13
N VAL A 513 4.89 -13.02 -23.36
CA VAL A 513 5.67 -11.81 -23.08
C VAL A 513 6.39 -11.38 -24.36
N ARG A 514 6.07 -10.19 -24.86
CA ARG A 514 6.70 -9.59 -26.04
C ARG A 514 7.25 -8.22 -25.68
N THR A 515 8.54 -8.16 -25.38
CA THR A 515 9.20 -6.95 -24.88
C THR A 515 9.32 -5.86 -25.95
N VAL A 516 9.52 -6.23 -27.22
CA VAL A 516 9.66 -5.28 -28.34
C VAL A 516 8.32 -4.63 -28.66
N GLU A 517 7.26 -5.43 -28.82
CA GLU A 517 5.91 -4.95 -29.12
C GLU A 517 5.18 -4.40 -27.89
N ARG A 518 5.75 -4.57 -26.69
CA ARG A 518 5.14 -4.22 -25.39
C ARG A 518 3.76 -4.86 -25.23
N VAL A 519 3.69 -6.16 -25.49
CA VAL A 519 2.47 -6.96 -25.35
C VAL A 519 2.69 -8.04 -24.31
N VAL A 520 1.74 -8.14 -23.38
CA VAL A 520 1.59 -9.28 -22.49
C VAL A 520 0.23 -9.90 -22.69
N VAL A 521 0.13 -11.23 -22.65
CA VAL A 521 -1.15 -11.95 -22.69
C VAL A 521 -1.30 -12.71 -21.39
N LEU A 522 -2.45 -12.48 -20.74
CA LEU A 522 -2.88 -13.25 -19.58
C LEU A 522 -4.02 -14.18 -20.00
N ARG A 523 -3.97 -15.44 -19.55
CA ARG A 523 -5.02 -16.44 -19.79
C ARG A 523 -5.60 -16.93 -18.48
N ARG A 524 -6.90 -17.22 -18.48
CA ARG A 524 -7.59 -17.74 -17.28
C ARG A 524 -6.93 -19.04 -16.84
N TYR A 525 -6.64 -19.12 -15.55
CA TYR A 525 -6.18 -20.35 -14.93
C TYR A 525 -7.41 -21.16 -14.49
N GLU A 526 -7.74 -22.19 -15.26
CA GLU A 526 -8.99 -22.95 -15.10
C GLU A 526 -9.11 -23.66 -13.74
N THR A 527 -7.98 -23.98 -13.11
CA THR A 527 -7.91 -24.65 -11.79
C THR A 527 -7.83 -23.66 -10.62
N PHE A 528 -7.97 -22.34 -10.85
CA PHE A 528 -8.06 -21.38 -9.76
C PHE A 528 -9.32 -21.68 -8.92
N PRO A 529 -9.19 -21.88 -7.59
CA PRO A 529 -10.24 -22.53 -6.80
C PRO A 529 -11.45 -21.64 -6.50
N ASP A 530 -11.27 -20.31 -6.48
CA ASP A 530 -12.36 -19.43 -6.09
C ASP A 530 -13.35 -19.23 -7.26
N PRO A 531 -14.66 -19.28 -6.99
CA PRO A 531 -15.66 -18.98 -8.01
C PRO A 531 -15.61 -17.50 -8.40
N ALA A 532 -15.90 -17.20 -9.68
CA ALA A 532 -15.91 -15.83 -10.21
C ALA A 532 -16.86 -14.88 -9.46
N ALA A 533 -17.87 -15.41 -8.76
CA ALA A 533 -18.83 -14.63 -7.98
C ALA A 533 -18.28 -14.12 -6.63
N LYS A 534 -17.20 -14.71 -6.08
CA LYS A 534 -16.72 -14.46 -4.69
C LYS A 534 -16.53 -12.98 -4.36
N TYR A 535 -15.98 -12.22 -5.30
CA TYR A 535 -15.72 -10.78 -5.16
C TYR A 535 -16.47 -9.94 -6.21
N ALA A 536 -17.48 -10.51 -6.88
CA ALA A 536 -18.16 -9.82 -7.98
C ALA A 536 -18.81 -8.49 -7.54
N GLN A 537 -19.32 -8.42 -6.31
CA GLN A 537 -19.89 -7.23 -5.67
C GLN A 537 -18.89 -6.07 -5.54
N LEU A 538 -17.59 -6.35 -5.53
CA LEU A 538 -16.52 -5.33 -5.48
C LEU A 538 -16.16 -4.78 -6.88
N GLY A 539 -17.05 -4.96 -7.85
CA GLY A 539 -16.94 -4.37 -9.19
C GLY A 539 -17.41 -2.91 -9.28
N THR A 540 -18.29 -2.48 -8.36
CA THR A 540 -18.84 -1.11 -8.31
C THR A 540 -18.89 -0.64 -6.85
N PRO A 541 -18.28 0.51 -6.49
CA PRO A 541 -18.35 1.03 -5.13
C PRO A 541 -19.76 1.55 -4.82
N PRO A 542 -20.36 1.20 -3.66
CA PRO A 542 -21.67 1.67 -3.25
C PRO A 542 -21.62 3.13 -2.75
N VAL A 543 -21.20 4.08 -3.60
CA VAL A 543 -21.16 5.50 -3.23
C VAL A 543 -22.58 6.06 -3.22
N ALA A 544 -23.00 6.60 -2.08
CA ALA A 544 -24.34 7.16 -1.93
C ALA A 544 -24.55 8.41 -2.81
N THR A 545 -25.76 8.54 -3.35
CA THR A 545 -26.29 9.78 -3.90
C THR A 545 -27.21 10.39 -2.85
N VAL A 546 -26.98 11.67 -2.52
CA VAL A 546 -27.72 12.38 -1.47
C VAL A 546 -28.46 13.55 -2.09
N THR A 547 -29.76 13.62 -1.83
CA THR A 547 -30.62 14.74 -2.24
C THR A 547 -31.24 15.35 -1.00
N VAL A 548 -31.24 16.68 -0.90
CA VAL A 548 -31.87 17.43 0.19
C VAL A 548 -33.11 18.14 -0.36
N LEU A 549 -34.24 17.97 0.32
CA LEU A 549 -35.51 18.62 0.01
C LEU A 549 -35.99 19.36 1.26
N GLY A 550 -36.48 20.59 1.10
CA GLY A 550 -36.94 21.35 2.25
C GLY A 550 -37.45 22.74 1.90
N PRO A 551 -37.81 23.55 2.91
CA PRO A 551 -38.30 24.90 2.70
C PRO A 551 -37.17 25.80 2.17
N THR A 552 -37.45 26.56 1.10
CA THR A 552 -36.52 27.58 0.58
C THR A 552 -36.52 28.86 1.40
N THR A 553 -37.46 28.99 2.35
CA THR A 553 -37.53 30.10 3.31
C THR A 553 -37.84 29.56 4.70
N VAL A 554 -37.06 29.98 5.70
CA VAL A 554 -37.21 29.61 7.11
C VAL A 554 -37.44 30.88 7.92
N THR A 555 -38.50 30.91 8.72
CA THR A 555 -38.75 32.01 9.66
C THR A 555 -37.80 31.86 10.84
N ARG A 556 -37.07 32.94 11.16
CA ARG A 556 -36.15 32.94 12.30
C ARG A 556 -36.88 32.61 13.60
N GLY A 557 -36.34 31.66 14.37
CA GLY A 557 -36.95 31.22 15.63
C GLY A 557 -38.10 30.23 15.48
N GLN A 558 -38.32 29.66 14.29
CA GLN A 558 -39.25 28.55 14.06
C GLN A 558 -38.50 27.28 13.69
N GLU A 559 -39.12 26.13 13.94
CA GLU A 559 -38.62 24.84 13.49
C GLU A 559 -38.64 24.77 11.96
N ALA A 560 -37.62 24.16 11.37
CA ALA A 560 -37.57 23.85 9.94
C ALA A 560 -37.15 22.40 9.74
N VAL A 561 -37.83 21.71 8.83
CA VAL A 561 -37.61 20.30 8.54
C VAL A 561 -37.15 20.13 7.10
N PHE A 562 -36.07 19.40 6.91
CA PHE A 562 -35.51 19.04 5.60
C PHE A 562 -35.52 17.51 5.49
N GLU A 563 -36.03 17.00 4.38
CA GLU A 563 -35.98 15.60 4.01
C GLU A 563 -34.69 15.31 3.24
N LEU A 564 -34.08 14.16 3.52
CA LEU A 564 -32.91 13.65 2.82
C LEU A 564 -33.28 12.33 2.13
N GLN A 565 -32.98 12.24 0.84
CA GLN A 565 -33.07 11.00 0.08
C GLN A 565 -31.66 10.48 -0.20
N ILE A 566 -31.35 9.30 0.33
CA ILE A 566 -30.04 8.66 0.22
C ILE A 566 -30.20 7.36 -0.58
N THR A 567 -29.55 7.27 -1.73
CA THR A 567 -29.72 6.16 -2.67
C THR A 567 -28.40 5.61 -3.19
N PHE A 568 -28.40 4.38 -3.70
CA PHE A 568 -27.34 3.81 -4.51
C PHE A 568 -27.98 3.02 -5.66
N ASP A 569 -27.54 3.26 -6.91
CA ASP A 569 -28.17 2.72 -8.13
C ASP A 569 -29.70 2.90 -8.14
N ASP A 570 -30.15 4.11 -7.79
CA ASP A 570 -31.56 4.51 -7.68
C ASP A 570 -32.41 3.68 -6.68
N GLN A 571 -31.76 2.89 -5.83
CA GLN A 571 -32.41 2.15 -4.73
C GLN A 571 -32.16 2.82 -3.38
N PRO A 572 -33.10 2.72 -2.42
CA PRO A 572 -32.89 3.23 -1.07
C PRO A 572 -31.62 2.65 -0.43
N TYR A 573 -30.76 3.51 0.12
CA TYR A 573 -29.54 3.07 0.80
C TYR A 573 -29.89 2.46 2.17
N PRO A 574 -29.44 1.23 2.49
CA PRO A 574 -29.76 0.61 3.78
C PRO A 574 -29.20 1.39 4.97
N THR A 575 -30.06 1.64 5.96
CA THR A 575 -29.70 2.40 7.17
C THR A 575 -28.59 1.72 7.96
N ALA A 576 -28.61 0.38 8.02
CA ALA A 576 -27.61 -0.43 8.70
C ALA A 576 -26.18 -0.28 8.12
N ASP A 577 -26.08 0.09 6.85
CA ASP A 577 -24.80 0.26 6.13
C ASP A 577 -24.25 1.69 6.24
N LEU A 578 -25.01 2.63 6.82
CA LEU A 578 -24.58 4.01 7.06
C LEU A 578 -23.94 4.17 8.43
N GLU A 579 -22.70 4.67 8.44
CA GLU A 579 -21.97 4.97 9.68
C GLU A 579 -22.56 6.20 10.37
N PHE A 580 -22.77 7.27 9.61
CA PHE A 580 -23.47 8.47 10.07
C PHE A 580 -24.12 9.23 8.92
N VAL A 581 -25.14 10.03 9.28
CA VAL A 581 -25.71 11.09 8.45
C VAL A 581 -25.70 12.36 9.29
N LYS A 582 -24.81 13.30 8.98
CA LYS A 582 -24.63 14.55 9.71
C LYS A 582 -25.00 15.74 8.85
N TYR A 583 -25.47 16.81 9.49
CA TYR A 583 -25.65 18.10 8.84
C TYR A 583 -24.75 19.16 9.47
N LEU A 584 -24.33 20.10 8.64
CA LEU A 584 -23.59 21.30 9.00
C LEU A 584 -24.41 22.50 8.52
N LEU A 585 -24.59 23.48 9.40
CA LEU A 585 -25.34 24.68 9.11
C LEU A 585 -24.39 25.87 9.04
N PHE A 586 -24.34 26.54 7.90
CA PHE A 586 -23.50 27.70 7.66
C PHE A 586 -24.35 28.95 7.48
N ASP A 587 -23.84 30.06 8.00
CA ASP A 587 -24.42 31.38 7.79
C ASP A 587 -24.02 31.98 6.41
N PRO A 588 -24.52 33.17 6.03
CA PRO A 588 -24.19 33.81 4.76
C PRO A 588 -22.71 34.21 4.60
N THR A 589 -21.91 34.15 5.66
CA THR A 589 -20.47 34.41 5.66
C THR A 589 -19.64 33.12 5.57
N GLU A 590 -20.30 31.98 5.38
CA GLU A 590 -19.71 30.63 5.43
C GLU A 590 -19.15 30.25 6.82
N THR A 591 -19.60 30.93 7.87
CA THR A 591 -19.25 30.56 9.24
C THR A 591 -20.13 29.40 9.70
N LEU A 592 -19.52 28.35 10.24
CA LEU A 592 -20.22 27.21 10.80
C LEU A 592 -21.00 27.60 12.06
N VAL A 593 -22.32 27.48 12.01
CA VAL A 593 -23.24 27.81 13.11
C VAL A 593 -23.47 26.60 14.01
N THR A 594 -23.73 25.44 13.41
CA THR A 594 -23.94 24.20 14.17
C THR A 594 -23.70 22.96 13.33
N VAL A 595 -23.51 21.83 14.01
CA VAL A 595 -23.42 20.49 13.45
C VAL A 595 -24.38 19.61 14.23
N GLY A 596 -25.13 18.75 13.54
CA GLY A 596 -26.02 17.78 14.17
C GLY A 596 -26.13 16.50 13.36
N ASP A 597 -26.86 15.53 13.90
CA ASP A 597 -27.19 14.27 13.24
C ASP A 597 -28.58 14.38 12.59
N ALA A 598 -28.77 13.68 11.47
CA ALA A 598 -30.09 13.48 10.88
C ALA A 598 -30.77 12.26 11.49
N ASP A 599 -32.10 12.25 11.52
CA ASP A 599 -32.91 11.14 12.01
C ASP A 599 -33.24 10.18 10.86
N ALA A 600 -33.03 8.88 11.07
CA ALA A 600 -33.45 7.86 10.11
C ALA A 600 -34.95 7.62 10.21
N GLU A 601 -35.68 7.76 9.11
CA GLU A 601 -37.11 7.42 9.05
C GLU A 601 -37.29 5.98 8.55
N LYS A 602 -36.53 5.61 7.52
CA LYS A 602 -36.43 4.26 6.93
C LYS A 602 -35.24 4.23 5.97
N ASP A 603 -34.97 3.07 5.36
CA ASP A 603 -33.94 2.96 4.33
C ASP A 603 -34.12 4.02 3.23
N GLY A 604 -33.02 4.69 2.93
CA GLY A 604 -32.92 5.80 2.00
C GLY A 604 -33.66 7.10 2.35
N LEU A 605 -34.33 7.19 3.50
CA LEU A 605 -35.07 8.39 3.90
C LEU A 605 -34.69 8.86 5.31
N TRP A 606 -34.20 10.09 5.39
CA TRP A 606 -33.76 10.72 6.64
C TRP A 606 -34.31 12.13 6.76
N THR A 607 -34.26 12.69 7.97
CA THR A 607 -34.79 14.01 8.27
C THR A 607 -33.78 14.84 9.05
N VAL A 608 -33.58 16.10 8.66
CA VAL A 608 -32.89 17.11 9.46
C VAL A 608 -33.93 18.05 10.05
N ARG A 609 -33.95 18.16 11.39
CA ARG A 609 -34.84 19.05 12.13
C ARG A 609 -34.01 20.18 12.74
N LEU A 610 -34.10 21.38 12.16
CA LEU A 610 -33.53 22.58 12.76
C LEU A 610 -34.50 23.10 13.81
N SER A 611 -34.06 23.12 15.07
CA SER A 611 -34.87 23.68 16.17
C SER A 611 -35.05 25.19 16.01
N ALA A 612 -36.07 25.73 16.67
CA ALA A 612 -36.26 27.17 16.80
C ALA A 612 -35.00 27.90 17.31
N ASP A 613 -34.27 27.31 18.26
CA ASP A 613 -33.02 27.88 18.78
C ASP A 613 -31.90 27.89 17.74
N ALA A 614 -31.81 26.84 16.91
CA ALA A 614 -30.82 26.77 15.82
C ALA A 614 -31.12 27.84 14.76
N THR A 615 -32.39 27.97 14.34
CA THR A 615 -32.79 28.97 13.34
C THR A 615 -32.73 30.39 13.89
N ALA A 616 -32.93 30.60 15.20
CA ALA A 616 -32.77 31.91 15.84
C ALA A 616 -31.32 32.43 15.82
N LYS A 617 -30.32 31.54 15.79
CA LYS A 617 -28.90 31.91 15.68
C LYS A 617 -28.50 32.33 14.26
N LEU A 618 -29.31 31.99 13.25
CA LEU A 618 -29.01 32.36 11.87
C LEU A 618 -29.31 33.85 11.64
N PRO A 619 -28.42 34.58 10.95
CA PRO A 619 -28.72 35.92 10.48
C PRO A 619 -29.69 35.87 9.29
N VAL A 620 -30.37 37.00 9.05
CA VAL A 620 -31.21 37.19 7.86
C VAL A 620 -30.32 37.11 6.62
N GLY A 621 -30.73 36.31 5.63
CA GLY A 621 -29.95 36.08 4.42
C GLY A 621 -30.02 34.64 3.93
N VAL A 622 -29.21 34.32 2.91
CA VAL A 622 -29.10 32.96 2.37
C VAL A 622 -28.14 32.17 3.26
N ASN A 623 -28.66 31.13 3.88
CA ASN A 623 -27.91 30.21 4.73
C ASN A 623 -27.79 28.86 3.99
N ARG A 624 -26.77 28.07 4.33
CA ARG A 624 -26.49 26.79 3.67
C ARG A 624 -26.59 25.63 4.66
N LEU A 625 -27.43 24.66 4.34
CA LEU A 625 -27.42 23.33 4.96
C LEU A 625 -26.54 22.42 4.12
N GLU A 626 -25.50 21.85 4.71
CA GLU A 626 -24.67 20.82 4.09
C GLU A 626 -24.88 19.51 4.82
N VAL A 627 -25.03 18.42 4.08
CA VAL A 627 -25.26 17.07 4.59
C VAL A 627 -24.09 16.19 4.19
N ALA A 628 -23.52 15.48 5.16
CA ALA A 628 -22.45 14.53 4.98
C ALA A 628 -22.93 13.12 5.36
N VAL A 629 -22.80 12.18 4.43
CA VAL A 629 -23.19 10.78 4.59
C VAL A 629 -21.95 9.89 4.49
N ALA A 630 -21.70 9.07 5.51
CA ALA A 630 -20.63 8.08 5.50
C ALA A 630 -21.22 6.66 5.56
N SER A 631 -20.64 5.74 4.78
CA SER A 631 -21.03 4.32 4.78
C SER A 631 -19.91 3.44 5.29
N ARG A 632 -20.29 2.35 5.98
CA ARG A 632 -19.39 1.26 6.38
C ARG A 632 -18.88 0.46 5.18
N LEU A 633 -19.54 0.55 4.02
CA LEU A 633 -19.21 -0.19 2.80
C LEU A 633 -18.25 0.55 1.87
N VAL A 634 -18.05 1.86 2.09
CA VAL A 634 -17.20 2.68 1.23
C VAL A 634 -16.56 3.85 2.00
N GLY A 635 -15.24 3.95 1.96
CA GLY A 635 -14.43 4.96 2.64
C GLY A 635 -14.44 6.34 1.99
N LYS A 636 -15.45 6.65 1.19
CA LYS A 636 -15.65 7.96 0.55
C LYS A 636 -17.01 8.53 0.98
N PRO A 637 -17.04 9.59 1.81
CA PRO A 637 -18.29 10.24 2.18
C PRO A 637 -18.94 10.92 0.97
N SER A 638 -20.26 11.02 1.04
CA SER A 638 -21.10 11.71 0.05
C SER A 638 -21.65 12.98 0.65
N PHE A 639 -21.74 14.03 -0.15
CA PHE A 639 -22.15 15.36 0.30
C PHE A 639 -23.28 15.90 -0.55
N ALA A 640 -24.20 16.63 0.07
CA ALA A 640 -25.20 17.44 -0.61
C ALA A 640 -25.36 18.78 0.11
N GLN A 641 -25.71 19.82 -0.65
CA GLN A 641 -25.91 21.16 -0.12
C GLN A 641 -27.30 21.67 -0.52
N PHE A 642 -27.92 22.43 0.37
CA PHE A 642 -29.20 23.09 0.16
C PHE A 642 -29.17 24.50 0.72
N GLU A 643 -29.54 25.49 -0.11
CA GLU A 643 -29.60 26.89 0.31
C GLU A 643 -31.04 27.29 0.63
N PHE A 644 -31.21 28.05 1.72
CA PHE A 644 -32.50 28.58 2.12
C PHE A 644 -32.36 29.98 2.71
N ALA A 645 -33.38 30.82 2.53
CA ALA A 645 -33.40 32.17 3.06
C ALA A 645 -33.98 32.20 4.48
N VAL A 646 -33.26 32.81 5.42
CA VAL A 646 -33.81 33.13 6.75
C VAL A 646 -34.39 34.54 6.72
N ARG A 647 -35.61 34.69 7.25
CA ARG A 647 -36.31 35.99 7.37
C ARG A 647 -36.75 36.27 8.79
#